data_AF-A0AAQ4QBQ5-F1
#
_entry.id   AF-A0AAQ4QBQ5-F1
#
_cell.length_a   1.000
_cell.length_b   1.000
_cell.length_c   1.000
_cell.angle_alpha   90.00
_cell.angle_beta   90.00
_cell.angle_gamma   90.00
#
_symmetry.space_group_name_H-M   'P 1'
#
loop_
_entity.id
_entity.type
_entity.pdbx_description
1 polymer ?
#
loop_
_entity_poly.entity_id
_entity_poly.type
_entity_poly.pdbx_seq_one_letter_code
_entity_poly.pdbx_strand_id
1 'polypeptide(L)'
;RGRGAACGPLAHTHTHTHTHTHTHTHTHTHTHTGAHTHTHTAALLLSTGITYLDHAAATLYPECLVRDYFQDVSRNVYGNPHSHHPSSRLTQDTVDRVRYRVLHHFNATPEEYSVIFTSGCTAALKLVAESFPWRPPTESEAGSRFCYLTDSHTSVVGIRGPACGRGAVALPVAPQEVESRARTESQGAACQTPHLFSYPAQSNFSGRKYPLGLVRGIQARRLYPACDHRGRWFVLLDAASHVSCSPLDLQECPADFIPISFYKMFGFPTGLGALLVRNDAAGVLKKTYFGGGTAAAYLSGEDYYVQAANISDRFEDGTVSFLDVIAVNHGFDALYRITGGMHNIQRHTYGLARYTYMLLSSLCHGNGRPVAQIYTEGLFESPNTQGAILNFNLRDSHGQIIGYSQVDTMASLYDIHVRTGCFCNTGACQSFLGITNEQMRKNLQAGHVCGDRVDTVDGQPTGSVRVSFGYMSTFEDCEKFLRFVAECFVEKPVTVDQVRLQKLISASAASQCSPEDPPINITNGGTLGAEERAEPTHASPRRSGQRESKTQWEAYTLTNIYIYPIKSCGAFEVHDWPLGPLGLLYDRSWMVVNGNGVNLGQKREPRLCLVRPQVHLPSNKLLLRAPGMDTISVPLKNNTQTHESYQVCQSKVCGDRVEAVDCGDEAASWLSDFLGQPCRLIRQSPDFTRDGKKRLSGGRTTRRATSSSTHRTSLVASEPI
;
A
#
# COMPACT_ATOMS: atom_id res chain seq x y z
N ARG A 1 5.58 34.84 -70.07
CA ARG A 1 4.10 35.01 -69.99
C ARG A 1 3.72 34.84 -68.51
N GLY A 2 3.15 35.78 -67.76
CA GLY A 2 3.01 37.23 -67.96
C GLY A 2 2.10 37.86 -66.87
N ARG A 3 2.61 38.90 -66.18
CA ARG A 3 1.89 39.86 -65.27
C ARG A 3 1.27 39.29 -63.97
N GLY A 4 1.41 39.91 -62.79
CA GLY A 4 2.32 41.01 -62.39
C GLY A 4 1.99 41.67 -61.03
N ALA A 5 3.04 42.20 -60.37
CA ALA A 5 3.10 43.27 -59.32
C ALA A 5 2.32 43.11 -57.98
N ALA A 6 2.75 43.62 -56.82
CA ALA A 6 3.90 44.49 -56.43
C ALA A 6 4.43 44.09 -55.02
N CYS A 7 5.76 44.01 -54.74
CA CYS A 7 6.64 45.00 -54.07
C CYS A 7 6.14 45.54 -52.70
N GLY A 8 6.93 45.64 -51.60
CA GLY A 8 8.40 45.55 -51.41
C GLY A 8 8.84 45.24 -49.95
N PRO A 9 10.13 45.45 -49.54
CA PRO A 9 10.81 44.53 -48.61
C PRO A 9 11.34 45.05 -47.24
N LEU A 10 11.59 44.08 -46.33
CA LEU A 10 12.66 43.91 -45.30
C LEU A 10 13.46 45.13 -44.75
N ALA A 11 13.59 45.22 -43.41
CA ALA A 11 14.84 45.01 -42.62
C ALA A 11 14.81 45.59 -41.17
N HIS A 12 15.76 45.18 -40.33
CA HIS A 12 15.95 45.61 -38.92
C HIS A 12 17.26 46.46 -38.79
N THR A 13 17.67 47.10 -37.68
CA THR A 13 17.28 47.09 -36.24
C THR A 13 17.80 48.38 -35.53
N HIS A 14 17.68 48.44 -34.18
CA HIS A 14 18.55 49.11 -33.19
C HIS A 14 18.28 50.55 -32.66
N THR A 15 17.77 50.58 -31.41
CA THR A 15 18.20 51.34 -30.20
C THR A 15 18.65 52.81 -30.27
N HIS A 16 18.08 53.65 -29.40
CA HIS A 16 18.81 54.21 -28.23
C HIS A 16 17.89 54.78 -27.12
N THR A 17 18.44 54.82 -25.90
CA THR A 17 17.83 55.18 -24.60
C THR A 17 17.77 56.69 -24.32
N HIS A 18 16.86 57.17 -23.44
CA HIS A 18 17.19 58.16 -22.39
C HIS A 18 16.09 58.26 -21.30
N THR A 19 16.38 58.98 -20.20
CA THR A 19 15.94 58.61 -18.84
C THR A 19 15.59 59.82 -17.94
N HIS A 20 14.50 59.69 -17.17
CA HIS A 20 14.07 60.45 -15.96
C HIS A 20 13.94 62.00 -15.95
N THR A 21 12.89 62.48 -15.26
CA THR A 21 13.00 63.37 -14.07
C THR A 21 11.77 63.19 -13.17
N HIS A 22 11.93 63.31 -11.84
CA HIS A 22 10.91 63.12 -10.78
C HIS A 22 10.05 64.36 -10.51
N THR A 23 8.87 64.18 -9.91
CA THR A 23 8.38 65.04 -8.80
C THR A 23 7.51 64.21 -7.83
N HIS A 24 7.68 64.42 -6.52
CA HIS A 24 6.96 63.72 -5.44
C HIS A 24 5.64 64.39 -5.05
N THR A 25 4.71 63.61 -4.48
CA THR A 25 3.89 64.08 -3.33
C THR A 25 3.61 62.89 -2.41
N HIS A 26 3.87 63.05 -1.11
CA HIS A 26 3.58 62.05 -0.07
C HIS A 26 2.36 62.48 0.76
N THR A 27 1.56 61.51 1.23
CA THR A 27 0.74 61.66 2.43
C THR A 27 0.65 60.30 3.14
N HIS A 28 0.87 60.28 4.46
CA HIS A 28 0.78 59.08 5.32
C HIS A 28 -0.71 58.67 5.51
N THR A 29 -1.11 57.49 6.04
CA THR A 29 -0.68 56.89 7.32
C THR A 29 -1.20 55.44 7.55
N HIS A 30 -0.40 54.63 8.27
CA HIS A 30 -0.67 53.37 9.00
C HIS A 30 -1.26 52.09 8.37
N THR A 31 -0.32 51.17 8.07
CA THR A 31 -0.13 49.85 8.71
C THR A 31 -1.30 48.86 8.89
N HIS A 32 -1.24 47.76 8.13
CA HIS A 32 -1.36 46.40 8.71
C HIS A 32 -0.51 45.41 7.88
N THR A 33 0.61 44.94 8.44
CA THR A 33 1.46 43.92 7.81
C THR A 33 0.90 42.53 8.09
N GLY A 34 -0.14 42.14 7.35
CA GLY A 34 -0.58 40.75 7.25
C GLY A 34 0.23 40.01 6.19
N ALA A 35 1.28 39.30 6.60
CA ALA A 35 2.04 38.43 5.71
C ALA A 35 1.19 37.19 5.37
N HIS A 36 0.32 37.30 4.38
CA HIS A 36 -0.37 36.14 3.79
C HIS A 36 0.63 35.30 3.00
N THR A 37 1.35 34.41 3.68
CA THR A 37 1.94 33.22 3.08
C THR A 37 0.81 32.37 2.51
N HIS A 38 0.45 32.62 1.25
CA HIS A 38 -0.44 31.75 0.50
C HIS A 38 0.24 30.40 0.31
N THR A 39 -0.15 29.46 1.16
CA THR A 39 0.24 28.05 1.14
C THR A 39 -0.26 27.40 -0.15
N HIS A 40 0.46 27.62 -1.27
CA HIS A 40 0.29 26.88 -2.52
C HIS A 40 0.84 25.43 -2.43
N THR A 41 0.71 24.80 -1.26
CA THR A 41 0.81 23.36 -1.12
C THR A 41 -0.39 22.76 -1.84
N ALA A 42 -0.12 21.83 -2.76
CA ALA A 42 -1.04 21.19 -3.68
C ALA A 42 -2.51 21.18 -3.21
N ALA A 43 -3.40 21.73 -4.07
CA ALA A 43 -4.82 21.36 -4.04
C ALA A 43 -4.88 19.83 -4.22
N LEU A 44 -5.07 19.16 -3.10
CA LEU A 44 -5.08 17.71 -2.99
C LEU A 44 -6.53 17.22 -3.04
N LEU A 45 -6.70 15.96 -3.44
CA LEU A 45 -7.92 15.17 -3.23
C LEU A 45 -8.29 14.96 -1.73
N LEU A 46 -7.66 15.72 -0.81
CA LEU A 46 -7.89 15.75 0.64
C LEU A 46 -9.07 16.65 1.07
N SER A 47 -9.84 17.22 0.13
CA SER A 47 -11.10 17.92 0.44
C SER A 47 -12.21 17.00 0.98
N THR A 48 -11.92 15.70 1.12
CA THR A 48 -12.80 14.65 1.64
C THR A 48 -12.67 14.43 3.16
N GLY A 49 -11.70 15.05 3.83
CA GLY A 49 -11.45 14.86 5.27
C GLY A 49 -10.69 13.58 5.65
N ILE A 50 -10.42 12.70 4.68
CA ILE A 50 -9.77 11.40 4.88
C ILE A 50 -8.30 11.54 5.31
N THR A 51 -7.91 10.81 6.35
CA THR A 51 -6.51 10.66 6.79
C THR A 51 -5.93 9.38 6.20
N TYR A 52 -5.16 9.49 5.11
CA TYR A 52 -4.63 8.34 4.39
C TYR A 52 -3.23 7.93 4.87
N LEU A 53 -3.11 6.70 5.40
CA LEU A 53 -1.88 6.18 6.03
C LEU A 53 -1.45 4.80 5.46
N ASP A 54 -1.89 4.40 4.25
CA ASP A 54 -1.43 3.16 3.56
C ASP A 54 -0.47 3.45 2.37
N HIS A 55 0.31 4.54 2.45
CA HIS A 55 1.28 4.93 1.42
C HIS A 55 2.28 3.82 1.03
N ALA A 56 2.65 2.92 1.97
CA ALA A 56 3.55 1.81 1.69
C ALA A 56 2.91 0.65 0.88
N ALA A 57 1.56 0.57 0.82
CA ALA A 57 0.88 -0.25 -0.17
C ALA A 57 0.85 0.47 -1.52
N ALA A 58 0.26 1.67 -1.57
CA ALA A 58 0.19 2.56 -2.73
C ALA A 58 0.11 4.02 -2.25
N THR A 59 0.83 4.94 -2.90
CA THR A 59 0.72 6.37 -2.58
C THR A 59 -0.41 7.01 -3.40
N LEU A 60 -0.88 8.20 -2.99
CA LEU A 60 -1.87 8.95 -3.78
C LEU A 60 -1.15 9.75 -4.88
N TYR A 61 -1.87 10.06 -5.96
CA TYR A 61 -1.36 10.94 -7.02
C TYR A 61 -1.75 12.39 -6.77
N PRO A 62 -0.88 13.37 -7.07
CA PRO A 62 -1.25 14.77 -7.03
C PRO A 62 -2.09 15.13 -8.27
N GLU A 63 -3.12 15.99 -8.09
CA GLU A 63 -4.04 16.39 -9.17
C GLU A 63 -3.30 16.94 -10.40
N CYS A 64 -2.23 17.72 -10.18
CA CYS A 64 -1.43 18.30 -11.24
C CYS A 64 -0.76 17.27 -12.14
N LEU A 65 -0.45 16.05 -11.67
CA LEU A 65 0.06 14.97 -12.52
C LEU A 65 -0.99 14.58 -13.56
N VAL A 66 -2.19 14.22 -13.10
CA VAL A 66 -3.29 13.74 -13.96
C VAL A 66 -3.75 14.83 -14.92
N ARG A 67 -3.86 16.08 -14.44
CA ARG A 67 -4.23 17.23 -15.27
C ARG A 67 -3.20 17.52 -16.35
N ASP A 68 -1.91 17.58 -16.00
CA ASP A 68 -0.86 17.95 -16.94
C ASP A 68 -0.64 16.81 -17.96
N TYR A 69 -0.73 15.54 -17.53
CA TYR A 69 -0.80 14.35 -18.41
C TYR A 69 -2.01 14.38 -19.36
N PHE A 70 -3.21 14.67 -18.86
CA PHE A 70 -4.42 14.72 -19.69
C PHE A 70 -4.33 15.80 -20.77
N GLN A 71 -3.76 16.97 -20.43
CA GLN A 71 -3.51 18.04 -21.42
C GLN A 71 -2.52 17.61 -22.50
N ASP A 72 -1.50 16.81 -22.16
CA ASP A 72 -0.51 16.28 -23.09
C ASP A 72 -1.15 15.31 -24.10
N VAL A 73 -1.79 14.23 -23.61
CA VAL A 73 -2.45 13.24 -24.47
C VAL A 73 -3.68 13.76 -25.23
N SER A 74 -4.27 14.88 -24.80
CA SER A 74 -5.35 15.56 -25.54
C SER A 74 -4.84 16.47 -26.66
N ARG A 75 -3.56 16.88 -26.63
CA ARG A 75 -2.94 17.75 -27.64
C ARG A 75 -2.06 16.98 -28.62
N ASN A 76 -1.54 15.83 -28.20
CA ASN A 76 -0.61 15.00 -28.95
C ASN A 76 -1.23 13.66 -29.37
N VAL A 77 -0.95 13.22 -30.59
CA VAL A 77 -1.34 11.89 -31.07
C VAL A 77 -0.20 10.92 -30.80
N TYR A 78 -0.37 10.04 -29.81
CA TYR A 78 0.58 8.96 -29.51
C TYR A 78 0.17 7.67 -30.24
N GLY A 79 1.02 7.22 -31.16
CA GLY A 79 0.85 5.96 -31.87
C GLY A 79 1.61 4.81 -31.22
N ASN A 80 1.41 3.58 -31.71
CA ASN A 80 2.26 2.44 -31.36
C ASN A 80 3.73 2.75 -31.78
N PRO A 81 4.73 2.67 -30.88
CA PRO A 81 6.10 3.14 -31.13
C PRO A 81 6.87 2.36 -32.20
N HIS A 82 6.41 1.17 -32.60
CA HIS A 82 7.11 0.32 -33.58
C HIS A 82 6.83 0.68 -35.05
N SER A 83 6.23 1.84 -35.32
CA SER A 83 5.92 2.32 -36.68
C SER A 83 6.78 3.53 -37.09
N HIS A 84 6.80 3.87 -38.38
CA HIS A 84 7.66 4.96 -38.89
C HIS A 84 6.98 6.33 -39.05
N HIS A 85 5.66 6.43 -38.81
CA HIS A 85 4.90 7.67 -38.92
C HIS A 85 5.17 8.64 -37.76
N PRO A 86 4.91 9.97 -37.91
CA PRO A 86 5.30 10.97 -36.92
C PRO A 86 4.81 10.72 -35.49
N SER A 87 3.55 10.30 -35.32
CA SER A 87 2.96 9.96 -34.02
C SER A 87 3.58 8.72 -33.35
N SER A 88 4.23 7.83 -34.11
CA SER A 88 4.98 6.70 -33.55
C SER A 88 6.36 7.14 -33.07
N ARG A 89 7.06 7.96 -33.88
CA ARG A 89 8.36 8.54 -33.49
C ARG A 89 8.23 9.38 -32.22
N LEU A 90 7.19 10.21 -32.13
CA LEU A 90 6.87 10.97 -30.91
C LEU A 90 6.71 10.05 -29.69
N THR A 91 6.01 8.92 -29.83
CA THR A 91 5.89 7.92 -28.75
C THR A 91 7.25 7.33 -28.38
N GLN A 92 8.05 6.88 -29.36
CA GLN A 92 9.37 6.30 -29.13
C GLN A 92 10.31 7.30 -28.42
N ASP A 93 10.45 8.51 -28.97
CA ASP A 93 11.27 9.59 -28.40
C ASP A 93 10.84 9.93 -26.95
N THR A 94 9.53 9.89 -26.67
CA THR A 94 9.01 10.14 -25.32
C THR A 94 9.28 8.98 -24.37
N VAL A 95 9.13 7.73 -24.82
CA VAL A 95 9.45 6.51 -24.06
C VAL A 95 10.94 6.50 -23.69
N ASP A 96 11.83 6.78 -24.64
CA ASP A 96 13.28 6.79 -24.41
C ASP A 96 13.72 7.96 -23.51
N ARG A 97 13.09 9.14 -23.67
CA ARG A 97 13.24 10.25 -22.71
C ARG A 97 12.84 9.83 -21.29
N VAL A 98 11.77 9.05 -21.13
CA VAL A 98 11.37 8.56 -19.80
C VAL A 98 12.37 7.55 -19.24
N ARG A 99 12.95 6.66 -20.06
CA ARG A 99 14.06 5.78 -19.61
C ARG A 99 15.23 6.62 -19.08
N TYR A 100 15.66 7.64 -19.82
CA TYR A 100 16.71 8.55 -19.37
C TYR A 100 16.35 9.24 -18.04
N ARG A 101 15.11 9.74 -17.89
CA ARG A 101 14.65 10.34 -16.62
C ARG A 101 14.66 9.35 -15.45
N VAL A 102 14.29 8.09 -15.68
CA VAL A 102 14.33 7.03 -14.67
C VAL A 102 15.78 6.80 -14.23
N LEU A 103 16.74 6.67 -15.15
CA LEU A 103 18.15 6.49 -14.82
C LEU A 103 18.73 7.69 -14.06
N HIS A 104 18.51 8.90 -14.58
CA HIS A 104 18.94 10.16 -13.95
C HIS A 104 18.38 10.31 -12.53
N HIS A 105 17.13 9.89 -12.27
CA HIS A 105 16.54 9.94 -10.93
C HIS A 105 17.28 9.06 -9.91
N PHE A 106 17.93 7.99 -10.36
CA PHE A 106 18.72 7.06 -9.54
C PHE A 106 20.25 7.26 -9.68
N ASN A 107 20.67 8.42 -10.21
CA ASN A 107 22.06 8.80 -10.47
C ASN A 107 22.84 7.81 -11.38
N ALA A 108 22.14 7.14 -12.31
CA ALA A 108 22.73 6.21 -13.27
C ALA A 108 22.72 6.76 -14.71
N THR A 109 23.60 6.24 -15.57
CA THR A 109 23.62 6.58 -17.00
C THR A 109 23.18 5.39 -17.89
N PRO A 110 22.76 5.64 -19.16
CA PRO A 110 22.41 4.58 -20.12
C PRO A 110 23.57 3.61 -20.42
N GLU A 111 24.82 4.05 -20.26
CA GLU A 111 26.02 3.23 -20.45
C GLU A 111 26.20 2.22 -19.30
N GLU A 112 25.75 2.55 -18.10
CA GLU A 112 25.85 1.71 -16.90
C GLU A 112 24.62 0.81 -16.70
N TYR A 113 23.42 1.34 -16.96
CA TYR A 113 22.15 0.69 -16.66
C TYR A 113 21.13 0.83 -17.79
N SER A 114 20.33 -0.23 -17.97
CA SER A 114 19.17 -0.25 -18.85
C SER A 114 17.88 -0.29 -18.04
N VAL A 115 16.85 0.40 -18.53
CA VAL A 115 15.47 0.35 -17.97
C VAL A 115 14.63 -0.58 -18.82
N ILE A 116 14.03 -1.59 -18.20
CA ILE A 116 13.02 -2.49 -18.79
C ILE A 116 11.69 -2.19 -18.12
N PHE A 117 10.69 -1.72 -18.86
CA PHE A 117 9.33 -1.52 -18.35
C PHE A 117 8.64 -2.85 -18.11
N THR A 118 7.90 -2.94 -17.01
CA THR A 118 7.15 -4.13 -16.58
C THR A 118 5.84 -3.69 -15.95
N SER A 119 4.92 -4.62 -15.64
CA SER A 119 3.67 -4.26 -14.96
C SER A 119 3.81 -3.93 -13.46
N GLY A 120 5.04 -3.85 -12.94
CA GLY A 120 5.36 -3.53 -11.55
C GLY A 120 6.54 -4.35 -11.02
N CYS A 121 7.02 -4.00 -9.81
CA CYS A 121 8.13 -4.71 -9.14
C CYS A 121 7.95 -6.25 -9.13
N THR A 122 6.74 -6.77 -8.89
CA THR A 122 6.47 -8.22 -8.93
C THR A 122 6.71 -8.84 -10.31
N ALA A 123 6.41 -8.13 -11.40
CA ALA A 123 6.68 -8.59 -12.75
C ALA A 123 8.17 -8.51 -13.10
N ALA A 124 8.87 -7.46 -12.66
CA ALA A 124 10.32 -7.33 -12.74
C ALA A 124 11.06 -8.46 -11.98
N LEU A 125 10.62 -8.77 -10.74
CA LEU A 125 11.11 -9.91 -9.96
C LEU A 125 10.89 -11.25 -10.68
N LYS A 126 9.71 -11.43 -11.27
CA LYS A 126 9.36 -12.63 -12.05
C LYS A 126 10.23 -12.75 -13.32
N LEU A 127 10.45 -11.66 -14.04
CA LEU A 127 11.31 -11.62 -15.23
C LEU A 127 12.73 -12.09 -14.92
N VAL A 128 13.32 -11.61 -13.80
CA VAL A 128 14.62 -12.11 -13.33
C VAL A 128 14.52 -13.60 -12.96
N ALA A 129 13.52 -14.01 -12.19
CA ALA A 129 13.36 -15.41 -11.79
C ALA A 129 13.25 -16.38 -12.97
N GLU A 130 12.54 -16.00 -14.03
CA GLU A 130 12.33 -16.83 -15.21
C GLU A 130 13.53 -16.80 -16.16
N SER A 131 14.24 -15.67 -16.26
CA SER A 131 15.40 -15.50 -17.17
C SER A 131 16.75 -15.83 -16.54
N PHE A 132 16.87 -15.90 -15.21
CA PHE A 132 18.15 -16.22 -14.56
C PHE A 132 18.55 -17.67 -14.85
N PRO A 133 19.81 -17.95 -15.22
CA PRO A 133 20.25 -19.26 -15.70
C PRO A 133 20.58 -20.19 -14.53
N TRP A 134 19.55 -20.60 -13.80
CA TRP A 134 19.62 -21.56 -12.71
C TRP A 134 20.23 -22.88 -13.18
N ARG A 135 21.28 -23.34 -12.50
CA ARG A 135 21.94 -24.63 -12.76
C ARG A 135 21.65 -25.64 -11.64
N PRO A 136 21.33 -26.90 -11.95
CA PRO A 136 21.38 -27.98 -10.96
C PRO A 136 22.83 -28.25 -10.54
N PRO A 137 23.08 -28.91 -9.39
CA PRO A 137 24.40 -29.43 -9.07
C PRO A 137 24.81 -30.54 -10.05
N THR A 138 26.12 -30.65 -10.27
CA THR A 138 26.76 -31.74 -11.01
C THR A 138 27.81 -32.41 -10.13
N GLU A 139 28.41 -33.50 -10.58
CA GLU A 139 29.51 -34.16 -9.85
C GLU A 139 30.75 -33.27 -9.67
N SER A 140 30.97 -32.30 -10.58
CA SER A 140 32.13 -31.40 -10.58
C SER A 140 31.85 -29.97 -10.10
N GLU A 141 30.60 -29.47 -10.23
CA GLU A 141 30.23 -28.11 -9.84
C GLU A 141 28.98 -28.07 -8.94
N ALA A 142 29.04 -27.27 -7.88
CA ALA A 142 27.86 -26.96 -7.07
C ALA A 142 26.83 -26.17 -7.89
N GLY A 143 25.55 -26.50 -7.71
CA GLY A 143 24.44 -25.83 -8.40
C GLY A 143 24.23 -24.38 -7.98
N SER A 144 23.40 -23.67 -8.75
CA SER A 144 22.97 -22.31 -8.45
C SER A 144 22.28 -22.22 -7.09
N ARG A 145 22.28 -21.01 -6.54
CA ARG A 145 21.66 -20.68 -5.25
C ARG A 145 20.82 -19.44 -5.42
N PHE A 146 19.60 -19.49 -4.89
CA PHE A 146 18.77 -18.31 -4.66
C PHE A 146 18.72 -18.04 -3.17
N CYS A 147 19.43 -17.00 -2.74
CA CYS A 147 19.52 -16.59 -1.35
C CYS A 147 18.69 -15.33 -1.15
N TYR A 148 17.92 -15.24 -0.07
CA TYR A 148 17.08 -14.06 0.18
C TYR A 148 16.91 -13.77 1.67
N LEU A 149 16.79 -12.50 2.04
CA LEU A 149 16.50 -12.14 3.43
C LEU A 149 15.10 -12.60 3.86
N THR A 150 14.95 -13.08 5.09
CA THR A 150 13.63 -13.48 5.63
C THR A 150 12.65 -12.30 5.76
N ASP A 151 13.12 -11.05 5.83
CA ASP A 151 12.32 -9.82 5.75
C ASP A 151 11.97 -9.40 4.28
N SER A 152 12.11 -10.30 3.31
CA SER A 152 11.75 -10.00 1.92
C SER A 152 10.25 -10.14 1.67
N HIS A 153 9.70 -9.23 0.85
CA HIS A 153 8.32 -9.30 0.38
C HIS A 153 8.03 -10.62 -0.38
N THR A 154 6.79 -11.12 -0.32
CA THR A 154 6.38 -12.41 -0.90
C THR A 154 6.75 -12.57 -2.38
N SER A 155 6.82 -11.49 -3.16
CA SER A 155 7.28 -11.56 -4.56
C SER A 155 8.74 -12.01 -4.72
N VAL A 156 9.65 -11.60 -3.82
CA VAL A 156 11.04 -12.09 -3.78
C VAL A 156 11.05 -13.57 -3.35
N VAL A 157 10.25 -13.90 -2.33
CA VAL A 157 10.09 -15.28 -1.83
C VAL A 157 9.50 -16.22 -2.89
N GLY A 158 8.79 -15.68 -3.88
CA GLY A 158 8.24 -16.41 -5.03
C GLY A 158 9.29 -16.92 -6.03
N ILE A 159 10.46 -16.28 -6.11
CA ILE A 159 11.57 -16.66 -7.00
C ILE A 159 12.04 -18.11 -6.73
N ARG A 160 11.82 -18.61 -5.51
CA ARG A 160 12.06 -20.02 -5.14
C ARG A 160 11.41 -21.03 -6.08
N GLY A 161 10.22 -20.72 -6.62
CA GLY A 161 9.52 -21.63 -7.55
C GLY A 161 10.34 -21.88 -8.82
N PRO A 162 10.59 -20.84 -9.64
CA PRO A 162 11.45 -20.95 -10.83
C PRO A 162 12.88 -21.44 -10.54
N ALA A 163 13.47 -21.04 -9.41
CA ALA A 163 14.83 -21.45 -9.03
C ALA A 163 14.91 -22.96 -8.69
N CYS A 164 14.10 -23.42 -7.74
CA CYS A 164 14.10 -24.83 -7.32
C CYS A 164 13.56 -25.77 -8.41
N GLY A 165 12.60 -25.31 -9.23
CA GLY A 165 12.12 -26.05 -10.40
C GLY A 165 13.19 -26.33 -11.45
N ARG A 166 14.34 -25.64 -11.40
CA ARG A 166 15.52 -25.83 -12.25
C ARG A 166 16.73 -26.36 -11.47
N GLY A 167 16.51 -26.93 -10.28
CA GLY A 167 17.54 -27.58 -9.46
C GLY A 167 18.43 -26.65 -8.63
N ALA A 168 18.15 -25.34 -8.57
CA ALA A 168 18.87 -24.43 -7.68
C ALA A 168 18.39 -24.54 -6.23
N VAL A 169 19.29 -24.31 -5.27
CA VAL A 169 18.95 -24.34 -3.84
C VAL A 169 18.41 -22.97 -3.40
N ALA A 170 17.21 -22.94 -2.83
CA ALA A 170 16.66 -21.76 -2.15
C ALA A 170 17.12 -21.71 -0.68
N LEU A 171 17.75 -20.61 -0.28
CA LEU A 171 18.28 -20.40 1.07
C LEU A 171 17.71 -19.10 1.69
N PRO A 172 16.78 -19.18 2.65
CA PRO A 172 16.44 -18.02 3.47
C PRO A 172 17.63 -17.66 4.37
N VAL A 173 17.89 -16.36 4.54
CA VAL A 173 18.97 -15.81 5.36
C VAL A 173 18.34 -14.86 6.38
N ALA A 174 18.66 -15.00 7.67
CA ALA A 174 18.23 -14.01 8.66
C ALA A 174 19.06 -12.72 8.49
N PRO A 175 18.49 -11.51 8.60
CA PRO A 175 19.22 -10.27 8.32
C PRO A 175 20.51 -10.11 9.13
N GLN A 176 20.52 -10.58 10.37
CA GLN A 176 21.67 -10.54 11.27
C GLN A 176 22.82 -11.48 10.81
N GLU A 177 22.54 -12.52 10.04
CA GLU A 177 23.57 -13.48 9.56
C GLU A 177 24.49 -12.89 8.49
N VAL A 178 24.01 -11.95 7.67
CA VAL A 178 24.75 -11.40 6.52
C VAL A 178 26.10 -10.83 6.95
N GLU A 179 26.11 -10.07 8.05
CA GLU A 179 27.28 -9.41 8.60
C GLU A 179 27.95 -10.25 9.70
N SER A 180 27.18 -10.88 10.60
CA SER A 180 27.76 -11.67 11.71
C SER A 180 28.52 -12.93 11.25
N ARG A 181 28.27 -13.40 10.02
CA ARG A 181 28.99 -14.53 9.38
C ARG A 181 29.91 -14.07 8.23
N ALA A 182 30.20 -12.78 8.12
CA ALA A 182 31.15 -12.25 7.15
C ALA A 182 32.56 -12.84 7.35
N ARG A 183 33.36 -12.88 6.27
CA ARG A 183 34.74 -13.38 6.28
C ARG A 183 35.70 -12.36 5.68
N THR A 184 36.87 -12.23 6.31
CA THR A 184 37.93 -11.29 5.90
C THR A 184 38.63 -11.71 4.61
N GLU A 185 38.73 -13.02 4.34
CA GLU A 185 39.44 -13.59 3.19
C GLU A 185 38.48 -14.19 2.15
N SER A 186 38.63 -13.79 0.89
CA SER A 186 37.88 -14.37 -0.23
C SER A 186 38.55 -15.65 -0.73
N GLN A 187 37.86 -16.80 -0.67
CA GLN A 187 38.41 -18.03 -1.24
C GLN A 187 38.61 -17.92 -2.77
N GLY A 188 39.78 -18.39 -3.23
CA GLY A 188 40.23 -18.25 -4.62
C GLY A 188 39.60 -19.21 -5.64
N ALA A 189 39.72 -18.79 -6.90
CA ALA A 189 39.55 -19.53 -8.16
C ALA A 189 38.15 -19.99 -8.64
N ALA A 190 37.83 -19.52 -9.85
CA ALA A 190 37.32 -20.24 -11.03
C ALA A 190 35.89 -20.82 -11.09
N CYS A 191 35.07 -20.79 -10.04
CA CYS A 191 33.64 -21.16 -10.21
C CYS A 191 32.84 -20.02 -10.88
N GLN A 192 32.26 -20.27 -12.05
CA GLN A 192 31.39 -19.32 -12.77
C GLN A 192 29.88 -19.61 -12.59
N THR A 193 29.51 -20.56 -11.73
CA THR A 193 28.09 -20.83 -11.42
C THR A 193 27.41 -19.56 -10.91
N PRO A 194 26.28 -19.16 -11.51
CA PRO A 194 25.58 -17.95 -11.12
C PRO A 194 24.72 -18.20 -9.87
N HIS A 195 24.88 -17.33 -8.88
CA HIS A 195 24.06 -17.26 -7.66
C HIS A 195 23.37 -15.90 -7.59
N LEU A 196 22.15 -15.87 -7.06
CA LEU A 196 21.38 -14.65 -6.87
C LEU A 196 21.12 -14.44 -5.37
N PHE A 197 21.60 -13.34 -4.82
CA PHE A 197 21.20 -12.84 -3.50
C PHE A 197 20.16 -11.75 -3.66
N SER A 198 19.08 -11.77 -2.88
CA SER A 198 18.06 -10.73 -2.90
C SER A 198 17.72 -10.21 -1.51
N TYR A 199 17.61 -8.89 -1.39
CA TYR A 199 17.19 -8.25 -0.16
C TYR A 199 16.43 -6.95 -0.45
N PRO A 200 15.48 -6.55 0.42
CA PRO A 200 14.83 -5.26 0.31
C PRO A 200 15.79 -4.14 0.72
N ALA A 201 15.78 -3.02 0.00
CA ALA A 201 16.44 -1.80 0.46
C ALA A 201 15.76 -1.24 1.74
N GLN A 202 14.43 -1.43 1.84
CA GLN A 202 13.64 -1.06 3.00
C GLN A 202 12.55 -2.12 3.26
N SER A 203 12.44 -2.63 4.48
CA SER A 203 11.35 -3.51 4.90
C SER A 203 10.00 -2.84 4.65
N ASN A 204 9.09 -3.53 3.97
CA ASN A 204 7.70 -3.10 3.84
C ASN A 204 6.84 -3.44 5.07
N PHE A 205 7.42 -4.17 6.03
CA PHE A 205 6.81 -4.53 7.32
C PHE A 205 7.20 -3.51 8.40
N SER A 206 8.48 -3.40 8.75
CA SER A 206 8.96 -2.58 9.88
C SER A 206 9.39 -1.16 9.49
N GLY A 207 9.61 -0.90 8.20
CA GLY A 207 10.23 0.34 7.72
C GLY A 207 11.74 0.40 7.86
N ARG A 208 12.39 -0.60 8.47
CA ARG A 208 13.85 -0.68 8.58
C ARG A 208 14.51 -0.58 7.20
N LYS A 209 15.55 0.23 7.08
CA LYS A 209 16.43 0.28 5.89
C LYS A 209 17.63 -0.62 6.08
N TYR A 210 17.99 -1.35 5.02
CA TYR A 210 19.16 -2.21 5.01
C TYR A 210 20.35 -1.48 4.36
N PRO A 211 21.59 -1.67 4.84
CA PRO A 211 22.74 -0.98 4.27
C PRO A 211 22.88 -1.25 2.77
N LEU A 212 23.01 -0.19 1.98
CA LEU A 212 23.23 -0.30 0.53
C LEU A 212 24.61 -0.90 0.20
N GLY A 213 25.57 -0.78 1.14
CA GLY A 213 26.89 -1.41 1.05
C GLY A 213 26.88 -2.95 1.01
N LEU A 214 25.78 -3.61 1.42
CA LEU A 214 25.67 -5.08 1.35
C LEU A 214 25.81 -5.58 -0.10
N VAL A 215 25.39 -4.79 -1.10
CA VAL A 215 25.59 -5.09 -2.53
C VAL A 215 27.06 -5.40 -2.83
N ARG A 216 27.97 -4.46 -2.50
CA ARG A 216 29.42 -4.62 -2.74
C ARG A 216 29.98 -5.78 -1.93
N GLY A 217 29.56 -5.94 -0.68
CA GLY A 217 30.03 -7.03 0.19
C GLY A 217 29.64 -8.43 -0.30
N ILE A 218 28.45 -8.58 -0.91
CA ILE A 218 27.99 -9.83 -1.53
C ILE A 218 28.68 -10.08 -2.87
N GLN A 219 28.73 -9.09 -3.77
CA GLN A 219 29.43 -9.20 -5.06
C GLN A 219 30.93 -9.53 -4.88
N ALA A 220 31.58 -8.93 -3.87
CA ALA A 220 32.97 -9.21 -3.49
C ALA A 220 33.16 -10.51 -2.68
N ARG A 221 32.09 -11.26 -2.39
CA ARG A 221 32.11 -12.52 -1.61
C ARG A 221 32.71 -12.38 -0.20
N ARG A 222 32.50 -11.23 0.45
CA ARG A 222 32.93 -10.94 1.84
C ARG A 222 31.82 -11.19 2.86
N LEU A 223 30.56 -11.01 2.47
CA LEU A 223 29.38 -11.19 3.32
C LEU A 223 28.72 -12.55 3.13
N TYR A 224 27.98 -13.02 4.14
CA TYR A 224 27.19 -14.24 4.07
C TYR A 224 25.93 -14.02 3.22
N PRO A 225 25.51 -14.97 2.35
CA PRO A 225 26.07 -16.31 2.12
C PRO A 225 27.17 -16.39 1.04
N ALA A 226 27.58 -15.28 0.45
CA ALA A 226 28.54 -15.27 -0.66
C ALA A 226 29.98 -15.67 -0.25
N CYS A 227 30.36 -15.42 1.00
CA CYS A 227 31.63 -15.86 1.57
C CYS A 227 31.74 -17.38 1.81
N ASP A 228 30.61 -18.08 1.93
CA ASP A 228 30.55 -19.52 2.23
C ASP A 228 30.51 -20.39 0.95
N HIS A 229 30.32 -19.79 -0.23
CA HIS A 229 30.05 -20.51 -1.48
C HIS A 229 30.75 -19.92 -2.71
N ARG A 230 31.49 -20.76 -3.44
CA ARG A 230 32.16 -20.39 -4.70
C ARG A 230 31.16 -20.27 -5.85
N GLY A 231 31.24 -19.16 -6.58
CA GLY A 231 30.46 -18.87 -7.80
C GLY A 231 30.48 -17.37 -8.10
N ARG A 232 29.78 -16.96 -9.17
CA ARG A 232 29.54 -15.54 -9.49
C ARG A 232 28.25 -15.09 -8.81
N TRP A 233 28.35 -14.12 -7.92
CA TRP A 233 27.21 -13.60 -7.15
C TRP A 233 26.65 -12.33 -7.79
N PHE A 234 25.34 -12.36 -8.04
CA PHE A 234 24.54 -11.21 -8.48
C PHE A 234 23.61 -10.78 -7.35
N VAL A 235 23.30 -9.49 -7.29
CA VAL A 235 22.45 -8.90 -6.24
C VAL A 235 21.20 -8.27 -6.84
N LEU A 236 20.04 -8.73 -6.36
CA LEU A 236 18.75 -8.12 -6.63
C LEU A 236 18.30 -7.30 -5.40
N LEU A 237 18.27 -5.98 -5.56
CA LEU A 237 17.85 -5.04 -4.53
C LEU A 237 16.36 -4.70 -4.73
N ASP A 238 15.46 -5.26 -3.90
CA ASP A 238 14.04 -4.85 -3.94
C ASP A 238 13.88 -3.44 -3.37
N ALA A 239 13.87 -2.47 -4.28
CA ALA A 239 13.84 -1.06 -3.97
C ALA A 239 12.41 -0.50 -3.81
N ALA A 240 11.36 -1.29 -4.10
CA ALA A 240 10.00 -0.79 -4.26
C ALA A 240 9.38 -0.17 -2.99
N SER A 241 9.85 -0.54 -1.80
CA SER A 241 9.49 0.11 -0.53
C SER A 241 10.31 1.39 -0.31
N HIS A 242 11.61 1.33 -0.58
CA HIS A 242 12.59 2.39 -0.31
C HIS A 242 12.34 3.65 -1.16
N VAL A 243 12.24 3.47 -2.49
CA VAL A 243 12.12 4.59 -3.45
C VAL A 243 10.77 5.32 -3.39
N SER A 244 9.81 4.82 -2.60
CA SER A 244 8.56 5.55 -2.33
C SER A 244 8.82 6.85 -1.56
N CYS A 245 9.81 6.86 -0.66
CA CYS A 245 10.05 7.93 0.30
C CYS A 245 11.54 8.27 0.52
N SER A 246 12.48 7.60 -0.16
CA SER A 246 13.93 7.74 0.11
C SER A 246 14.73 7.84 -1.19
N PRO A 247 15.84 8.62 -1.22
CA PRO A 247 16.77 8.62 -2.35
C PRO A 247 17.45 7.26 -2.47
N LEU A 248 17.78 6.86 -3.70
CA LEU A 248 18.60 5.70 -4.02
C LEU A 248 19.60 6.13 -5.10
N ASP A 249 20.88 5.94 -4.81
CA ASP A 249 21.98 6.24 -5.71
C ASP A 249 22.63 4.93 -6.18
N LEU A 250 22.67 4.69 -7.49
CA LEU A 250 23.22 3.45 -8.07
C LEU A 250 24.74 3.48 -8.27
N GLN A 251 25.40 4.64 -8.19
CA GLN A 251 26.85 4.74 -8.09
C GLN A 251 27.30 4.31 -6.69
N GLU A 252 26.57 4.71 -5.65
CA GLU A 252 26.78 4.21 -4.29
C GLU A 252 26.31 2.75 -4.11
N CYS A 253 25.28 2.32 -4.84
CA CYS A 253 24.65 1.01 -4.70
C CYS A 253 24.58 0.25 -6.05
N PRO A 254 25.70 -0.31 -6.54
CA PRO A 254 25.77 -0.89 -7.89
C PRO A 254 25.17 -2.30 -7.95
N ALA A 255 23.86 -2.43 -7.68
CA ALA A 255 23.13 -3.69 -7.72
C ALA A 255 22.92 -4.17 -9.16
N ASP A 256 22.89 -5.48 -9.38
CA ASP A 256 22.73 -6.05 -10.72
C ASP A 256 21.31 -5.86 -11.26
N PHE A 257 20.32 -5.95 -10.36
CA PHE A 257 18.89 -5.94 -10.68
C PHE A 257 18.12 -5.11 -9.64
N ILE A 258 17.36 -4.10 -10.07
CA ILE A 258 16.57 -3.22 -9.18
C ILE A 258 15.13 -3.11 -9.69
N PRO A 259 14.18 -3.91 -9.16
CA PRO A 259 12.76 -3.78 -9.48
C PRO A 259 12.08 -2.64 -8.71
N ILE A 260 11.23 -1.87 -9.40
CA ILE A 260 10.46 -0.74 -8.85
C ILE A 260 9.01 -0.73 -9.35
N SER A 261 8.14 0.03 -8.68
CA SER A 261 6.75 0.27 -9.06
C SER A 261 6.43 1.76 -9.01
N PHE A 262 6.07 2.38 -10.14
CA PHE A 262 5.90 3.84 -10.20
C PHE A 262 4.70 4.35 -9.38
N TYR A 263 3.63 3.57 -9.25
CA TYR A 263 2.48 3.91 -8.39
C TYR A 263 2.84 4.04 -6.89
N LYS A 264 4.00 3.55 -6.44
CA LYS A 264 4.49 3.78 -5.07
C LYS A 264 5.24 5.11 -4.91
N MET A 265 5.70 5.69 -6.02
CA MET A 265 6.39 6.98 -6.08
C MET A 265 5.43 8.12 -6.42
N PHE A 266 4.49 7.89 -7.35
CA PHE A 266 3.64 8.93 -7.93
C PHE A 266 2.13 8.71 -7.77
N GLY A 267 1.71 7.54 -7.28
CA GLY A 267 0.29 7.13 -7.18
C GLY A 267 -0.40 6.80 -8.51
N PHE A 268 0.09 7.35 -9.61
CA PHE A 268 -0.37 7.11 -10.97
C PHE A 268 0.83 7.07 -11.93
N PRO A 269 0.83 6.22 -12.96
CA PRO A 269 -0.17 5.19 -13.27
C PRO A 269 0.01 3.92 -12.43
N THR A 270 -1.07 3.15 -12.26
CA THR A 270 -1.04 1.80 -11.69
C THR A 270 -0.83 0.77 -12.78
N GLY A 271 -0.18 -0.36 -12.47
CA GLY A 271 0.09 -1.41 -13.46
C GLY A 271 1.34 -1.16 -14.31
N LEU A 272 2.17 -0.17 -13.96
CA LEU A 272 3.50 0.07 -14.53
C LEU A 272 4.57 0.11 -13.43
N GLY A 273 5.72 -0.46 -13.75
CA GLY A 273 6.98 -0.38 -13.01
C GLY A 273 8.15 -0.63 -13.95
N ALA A 274 9.32 -0.89 -13.38
CA ALA A 274 10.52 -1.18 -14.17
C ALA A 274 11.42 -2.17 -13.45
N LEU A 275 12.26 -2.84 -14.24
CA LEU A 275 13.50 -3.46 -13.81
C LEU A 275 14.65 -2.60 -14.34
N LEU A 276 15.44 -2.01 -13.45
CA LEU A 276 16.74 -1.48 -13.84
C LEU A 276 17.74 -2.64 -13.79
N VAL A 277 18.55 -2.77 -14.84
CA VAL A 277 19.54 -3.85 -15.00
C VAL A 277 20.90 -3.24 -15.30
N ARG A 278 21.93 -3.60 -14.54
CA ARG A 278 23.31 -3.19 -14.84
C ARG A 278 23.77 -3.83 -16.14
N ASN A 279 24.31 -3.05 -17.07
CA ASN A 279 24.54 -3.49 -18.44
C ASN A 279 25.54 -4.66 -18.54
N ASP A 280 26.54 -4.73 -17.65
CA ASP A 280 27.51 -5.83 -17.53
C ASP A 280 26.91 -7.13 -16.95
N ALA A 281 25.77 -7.02 -16.26
CA ALA A 281 25.02 -8.12 -15.66
C ALA A 281 23.90 -8.59 -16.60
N ALA A 282 23.35 -7.73 -17.45
CA ALA A 282 22.24 -8.04 -18.37
C ALA A 282 22.48 -9.30 -19.21
N GLY A 283 23.73 -9.56 -19.61
CA GLY A 283 24.12 -10.76 -20.37
C GLY A 283 23.89 -12.09 -19.64
N VAL A 284 23.71 -12.09 -18.32
CA VAL A 284 23.36 -13.32 -17.56
C VAL A 284 21.91 -13.73 -17.78
N LEU A 285 20.99 -12.78 -18.00
CA LEU A 285 19.56 -13.07 -18.17
C LEU A 285 19.30 -13.68 -19.55
N LYS A 286 18.85 -14.94 -19.56
CA LYS A 286 18.50 -15.72 -20.75
C LYS A 286 16.99 -15.94 -20.80
N LYS A 287 16.29 -14.96 -21.36
CA LYS A 287 14.85 -15.07 -21.64
C LYS A 287 14.62 -16.10 -22.76
N THR A 288 13.76 -17.09 -22.50
CA THR A 288 13.42 -18.16 -23.46
C THR A 288 12.16 -17.86 -24.28
N TYR A 289 11.24 -17.05 -23.73
CA TYR A 289 10.09 -16.53 -24.46
C TYR A 289 10.50 -15.30 -25.30
N PHE A 290 9.95 -15.19 -26.50
CA PHE A 290 10.09 -14.01 -27.35
C PHE A 290 8.73 -13.58 -27.90
N GLY A 291 8.58 -12.29 -28.16
CA GLY A 291 7.36 -11.68 -28.68
C GLY A 291 7.66 -10.68 -29.80
N GLY A 292 6.64 -9.94 -30.23
CA GLY A 292 6.85 -8.78 -31.10
C GLY A 292 7.81 -7.78 -30.44
N GLY A 293 8.70 -7.17 -31.21
CA GLY A 293 9.71 -6.23 -30.69
C GLY A 293 10.97 -6.87 -30.09
N THR A 294 10.93 -8.11 -29.59
CA THR A 294 12.08 -8.72 -28.90
C THR A 294 13.08 -9.43 -29.81
N ALA A 295 12.68 -9.70 -31.06
CA ALA A 295 13.47 -10.40 -32.06
C ALA A 295 14.11 -9.43 -33.06
N ALA A 296 15.40 -9.62 -33.34
CA ALA A 296 16.04 -9.04 -34.53
C ALA A 296 15.74 -9.89 -35.79
N ALA A 297 15.69 -11.21 -35.63
CA ALA A 297 15.27 -12.17 -36.65
C ALA A 297 14.75 -13.47 -36.00
N TYR A 298 13.83 -14.15 -36.66
CA TYR A 298 13.41 -15.51 -36.31
C TYR A 298 12.88 -16.24 -37.54
N LEU A 299 12.88 -17.57 -37.52
CA LEU A 299 12.22 -18.40 -38.53
C LEU A 299 10.98 -19.05 -37.93
N SER A 300 9.92 -19.24 -38.73
CA SER A 300 8.68 -19.89 -38.28
C SER A 300 8.68 -21.41 -38.44
N GLY A 301 9.55 -21.95 -39.30
CA GLY A 301 9.67 -23.38 -39.60
C GLY A 301 10.86 -24.08 -38.94
N GLU A 302 11.74 -23.34 -38.27
CA GLU A 302 12.99 -23.84 -37.66
C GLU A 302 13.20 -23.19 -36.29
N ASP A 303 13.92 -23.87 -35.40
CA ASP A 303 14.33 -23.31 -34.10
C ASP A 303 15.51 -22.34 -34.27
N TYR A 304 15.20 -21.18 -34.87
CA TYR A 304 16.14 -20.10 -35.13
C TYR A 304 15.58 -18.77 -34.61
N TYR A 305 16.31 -18.15 -33.68
CA TYR A 305 15.95 -16.90 -33.04
C TYR A 305 17.20 -16.06 -32.74
N VAL A 306 17.16 -14.79 -33.15
CA VAL A 306 18.16 -13.77 -32.83
C VAL A 306 17.51 -12.68 -32.01
N GLN A 307 18.00 -12.49 -30.79
CA GLN A 307 17.55 -11.47 -29.85
C GLN A 307 17.82 -10.05 -30.39
N ALA A 308 16.95 -9.10 -30.04
CA ALA A 308 17.18 -7.67 -30.30
C ALA A 308 18.50 -7.17 -29.68
N ALA A 309 19.16 -6.19 -30.32
CA ALA A 309 20.44 -5.68 -29.88
C ALA A 309 20.36 -4.87 -28.57
N ASN A 310 19.32 -4.05 -28.41
CA ASN A 310 19.09 -3.25 -27.20
C ASN A 310 18.69 -4.14 -26.02
N ILE A 311 19.04 -3.74 -24.78
CA ILE A 311 18.70 -4.53 -23.59
C ILE A 311 17.20 -4.43 -23.29
N SER A 312 16.59 -3.23 -23.35
CA SER A 312 15.13 -3.04 -23.17
C SER A 312 14.31 -4.00 -24.03
N ASP A 313 14.58 -3.97 -25.32
CA ASP A 313 13.77 -4.61 -26.36
C ASP A 313 13.79 -6.13 -26.22
N ARG A 314 14.91 -6.71 -25.73
CA ARG A 314 15.01 -8.16 -25.43
C ARG A 314 13.99 -8.65 -24.40
N PHE A 315 13.52 -7.78 -23.51
CA PHE A 315 12.67 -8.17 -22.39
C PHE A 315 11.24 -7.63 -22.45
N GLU A 316 10.97 -6.60 -23.25
CA GLU A 316 9.65 -5.97 -23.41
C GLU A 316 8.83 -6.65 -24.53
N ASP A 317 7.93 -7.58 -24.16
CA ASP A 317 7.12 -8.30 -25.13
C ASP A 317 5.99 -7.44 -25.72
N GLY A 318 6.03 -7.24 -27.04
CA GLY A 318 5.00 -6.53 -27.77
C GLY A 318 5.01 -5.02 -27.48
N THR A 319 3.84 -4.41 -27.58
CA THR A 319 3.71 -2.96 -27.37
C THR A 319 3.70 -2.63 -25.89
N VAL A 320 4.72 -1.91 -25.43
CA VAL A 320 4.78 -1.34 -24.07
C VAL A 320 3.56 -0.45 -23.79
N SER A 321 3.18 -0.29 -22.51
CA SER A 321 2.11 0.64 -22.12
C SER A 321 2.59 2.09 -22.22
N PHE A 322 2.73 2.58 -23.46
CA PHE A 322 3.38 3.86 -23.74
C PHE A 322 2.67 5.05 -23.12
N LEU A 323 1.34 5.03 -23.01
CA LEU A 323 0.56 6.07 -22.32
C LEU A 323 0.88 6.11 -20.81
N ASP A 324 1.03 4.96 -20.16
CA ASP A 324 1.47 4.90 -18.76
C ASP A 324 2.93 5.36 -18.61
N VAL A 325 3.80 5.03 -19.57
CA VAL A 325 5.19 5.53 -19.59
C VAL A 325 5.22 7.06 -19.73
N ILE A 326 4.35 7.63 -20.58
CA ILE A 326 4.17 9.09 -20.69
C ILE A 326 3.64 9.68 -19.37
N ALA A 327 2.70 9.03 -18.68
CA ALA A 327 2.26 9.47 -17.35
C ALA A 327 3.39 9.50 -16.31
N VAL A 328 4.37 8.58 -16.37
CA VAL A 328 5.57 8.60 -15.52
C VAL A 328 6.44 9.84 -15.76
N ASN A 329 6.49 10.38 -16.99
CA ASN A 329 7.16 11.66 -17.27
C ASN A 329 6.57 12.78 -16.39
N HIS A 330 5.24 12.93 -16.40
CA HIS A 330 4.52 13.91 -15.60
C HIS A 330 4.59 13.61 -14.09
N GLY A 331 4.73 12.32 -13.72
CA GLY A 331 4.98 11.89 -12.33
C GLY A 331 6.28 12.46 -11.77
N PHE A 332 7.38 12.39 -12.52
CA PHE A 332 8.63 13.04 -12.13
C PHE A 332 8.49 14.57 -12.04
N ASP A 333 7.85 15.21 -13.03
CA ASP A 333 7.67 16.67 -13.02
C ASP A 333 6.85 17.12 -11.82
N ALA A 334 5.75 16.42 -11.48
CA ALA A 334 4.96 16.68 -10.29
C ALA A 334 5.78 16.46 -9.00
N LEU A 335 6.52 15.36 -8.88
CA LEU A 335 7.31 15.05 -7.68
C LEU A 335 8.38 16.13 -7.41
N TYR A 336 9.17 16.50 -8.42
CA TYR A 336 10.22 17.51 -8.23
C TYR A 336 9.62 18.91 -7.99
N ARG A 337 8.55 19.28 -8.71
CA ARG A 337 7.85 20.57 -8.55
C ARG A 337 7.23 20.74 -7.15
N ILE A 338 6.66 19.69 -6.58
CA ILE A 338 6.01 19.75 -5.26
C ILE A 338 7.03 19.67 -4.12
N THR A 339 8.05 18.81 -4.24
CA THR A 339 8.88 18.40 -3.09
C THR A 339 10.31 18.92 -3.14
N GLY A 340 10.82 19.35 -4.30
CA GLY A 340 12.24 19.62 -4.51
C GLY A 340 13.14 18.37 -4.58
N GLY A 341 12.58 17.15 -4.48
CA GLY A 341 13.29 15.89 -4.68
C GLY A 341 13.33 14.96 -3.45
N MET A 342 13.89 13.76 -3.66
CA MET A 342 13.75 12.64 -2.73
C MET A 342 14.33 12.87 -1.32
N HIS A 343 15.36 13.71 -1.16
CA HIS A 343 15.91 14.00 0.17
C HIS A 343 14.95 14.84 1.03
N ASN A 344 14.16 15.73 0.42
CA ASN A 344 13.10 16.46 1.13
C ASN A 344 11.95 15.52 1.52
N ILE A 345 11.56 14.62 0.61
CA ILE A 345 10.58 13.57 0.90
C ILE A 345 11.04 12.70 2.06
N GLN A 346 12.30 12.26 2.06
CA GLN A 346 12.89 11.46 3.13
C GLN A 346 12.80 12.18 4.47
N ARG A 347 13.28 13.42 4.56
CA ARG A 347 13.25 14.22 5.81
C ARG A 347 11.83 14.46 6.32
N HIS A 348 10.89 14.82 5.43
CA HIS A 348 9.49 15.05 5.76
C HIS A 348 8.80 13.79 6.28
N THR A 349 8.80 12.72 5.47
CA THR A 349 8.06 11.49 5.78
C THR A 349 8.65 10.74 6.98
N TYR A 350 9.97 10.77 7.15
CA TYR A 350 10.63 10.30 8.38
C TYR A 350 10.26 11.16 9.59
N GLY A 351 10.17 12.50 9.45
CA GLY A 351 9.75 13.40 10.53
C GLY A 351 8.35 13.05 11.06
N LEU A 352 7.39 12.83 10.16
CA LEU A 352 6.03 12.38 10.50
C LEU A 352 6.03 11.01 11.18
N ALA A 353 6.77 10.04 10.63
CA ALA A 353 6.87 8.69 11.20
C ALA A 353 7.53 8.70 12.59
N ARG A 354 8.58 9.50 12.79
CA ARG A 354 9.29 9.67 14.06
C ARG A 354 8.43 10.39 15.11
N TYR A 355 7.74 11.47 14.74
CA TYR A 355 6.78 12.16 15.61
C TYR A 355 5.70 11.19 16.11
N THR A 356 5.09 10.44 15.18
CA THR A 356 4.08 9.43 15.50
C THR A 356 4.64 8.31 16.38
N TYR A 357 5.83 7.80 16.07
CA TYR A 357 6.52 6.79 16.88
C TYR A 357 6.79 7.27 18.32
N MET A 358 7.30 8.49 18.49
CA MET A 358 7.64 9.03 19.80
C MET A 358 6.40 9.12 20.70
N LEU A 359 5.31 9.69 20.19
CA LEU A 359 4.07 9.85 20.96
C LEU A 359 3.36 8.51 21.17
N LEU A 360 3.19 7.68 20.14
CA LEU A 360 2.53 6.38 20.27
C LEU A 360 3.28 5.42 21.21
N SER A 361 4.62 5.44 21.18
CA SER A 361 5.44 4.56 22.03
C SER A 361 5.46 4.97 23.50
N SER A 362 5.21 6.25 23.79
CA SER A 362 5.13 6.80 25.16
C SER A 362 3.69 6.93 25.67
N LEU A 363 2.68 6.61 24.87
CA LEU A 363 1.27 6.71 25.27
C LEU A 363 0.89 5.56 26.23
N CYS A 364 0.31 5.91 27.37
CA CYS A 364 -0.06 4.98 28.43
C CYS A 364 -1.53 5.13 28.85
N HIS A 365 -2.12 4.02 29.29
CA HIS A 365 -3.42 3.98 29.97
C HIS A 365 -3.34 4.68 31.33
N GLY A 366 -4.49 4.96 31.95
CA GLY A 366 -4.56 5.53 33.31
C GLY A 366 -3.84 4.71 34.39
N ASN A 367 -3.62 3.41 34.17
CA ASN A 367 -2.85 2.53 35.05
C ASN A 367 -1.33 2.47 34.73
N GLY A 368 -0.84 3.34 33.84
CA GLY A 368 0.57 3.44 33.46
C GLY A 368 1.10 2.39 32.48
N ARG A 369 0.27 1.47 32.00
CA ARG A 369 0.70 0.47 30.99
C ARG A 369 0.73 1.08 29.57
N PRO A 370 1.68 0.67 28.71
CA PRO A 370 1.81 1.20 27.36
C PRO A 370 0.69 0.72 26.43
N VAL A 371 0.19 1.64 25.61
CA VAL A 371 -0.95 1.45 24.69
C VAL A 371 -0.58 0.70 23.41
N ALA A 372 0.70 0.69 23.01
CA ALA A 372 1.14 0.08 21.76
C ALA A 372 2.39 -0.79 21.95
N GLN A 373 2.39 -1.95 21.30
CA GLN A 373 3.59 -2.73 21.00
C GLN A 373 4.02 -2.41 19.57
N ILE A 374 5.16 -1.74 19.41
CA ILE A 374 5.69 -1.33 18.10
C ILE A 374 6.75 -2.33 17.63
N TYR A 375 6.69 -2.70 16.35
CA TYR A 375 7.54 -3.68 15.69
C TYR A 375 8.60 -2.97 14.83
N THR A 376 9.73 -2.66 15.47
CA THR A 376 10.88 -1.98 14.85
C THR A 376 12.18 -2.45 15.50
N GLU A 377 13.29 -2.35 14.77
CA GLU A 377 14.64 -2.49 15.33
C GLU A 377 15.24 -1.08 15.48
N GLY A 378 15.59 -0.67 16.70
CA GLY A 378 16.09 0.68 17.00
C GLY A 378 15.01 1.67 17.49
N LEU A 379 15.37 2.95 17.64
CA LEU A 379 14.50 3.98 18.26
C LEU A 379 14.08 5.11 17.29
N PHE A 380 13.94 4.79 16.00
CA PHE A 380 13.70 5.78 14.93
C PHE A 380 14.74 6.91 14.95
N GLU A 381 16.03 6.60 15.09
CA GLU A 381 17.10 7.58 15.36
C GLU A 381 17.59 8.34 14.12
N SER A 382 17.59 7.71 12.94
CA SER A 382 18.07 8.32 11.70
C SER A 382 17.16 8.03 10.50
N PRO A 383 16.95 9.00 9.59
CA PRO A 383 16.27 8.78 8.31
C PRO A 383 17.01 7.81 7.38
N ASN A 384 18.27 7.46 7.69
CA ASN A 384 19.08 6.53 6.89
C ASN A 384 18.86 5.07 7.31
N THR A 385 18.47 4.81 8.57
CA THR A 385 18.21 3.46 9.10
C THR A 385 16.72 3.13 9.19
N GLN A 386 15.84 4.12 9.19
CA GLN A 386 14.39 3.95 9.28
C GLN A 386 13.65 4.75 8.21
N GLY A 387 12.61 4.14 7.63
CA GLY A 387 11.71 4.73 6.65
C GLY A 387 10.40 5.25 7.25
N ALA A 388 9.49 5.67 6.36
CA ALA A 388 8.21 6.29 6.69
C ALA A 388 7.10 5.31 7.14
N ILE A 389 7.47 4.14 7.68
CA ILE A 389 6.55 3.08 8.08
C ILE A 389 6.63 2.87 9.60
N LEU A 390 5.47 2.77 10.25
CA LEU A 390 5.32 2.43 11.66
C LEU A 390 4.32 1.27 11.78
N ASN A 391 4.76 0.18 12.42
CA ASN A 391 4.02 -1.07 12.51
C ASN A 391 3.87 -1.47 13.99
N PHE A 392 2.68 -1.84 14.41
CA PHE A 392 2.33 -2.03 15.81
C PHE A 392 1.06 -2.88 16.00
N ASN A 393 0.85 -3.37 17.21
CA ASN A 393 -0.47 -3.74 17.72
C ASN A 393 -0.82 -2.85 18.91
N LEU A 394 -2.09 -2.47 19.03
CA LEU A 394 -2.58 -1.80 20.23
C LEU A 394 -2.80 -2.82 21.36
N ARG A 395 -2.76 -2.34 22.59
CA ARG A 395 -2.99 -3.10 23.81
C ARG A 395 -4.10 -2.46 24.63
N ASP A 396 -4.78 -3.28 25.42
CA ASP A 396 -5.72 -2.81 26.44
C ASP A 396 -5.01 -2.52 27.77
N SER A 397 -5.75 -2.00 28.75
CA SER A 397 -5.25 -1.73 30.10
C SER A 397 -4.85 -2.99 30.87
N HIS A 398 -5.26 -4.19 30.42
CA HIS A 398 -4.80 -5.49 30.94
C HIS A 398 -3.55 -5.99 30.21
N GLY A 399 -3.02 -5.24 29.25
CA GLY A 399 -1.83 -5.55 28.46
C GLY A 399 -2.06 -6.58 27.34
N GLN A 400 -3.30 -6.97 27.10
CA GLN A 400 -3.71 -7.89 26.04
C GLN A 400 -3.75 -7.20 24.68
N ILE A 401 -3.53 -7.94 23.61
CA ILE A 401 -3.54 -7.38 22.25
C ILE A 401 -4.97 -7.11 21.80
N ILE A 402 -5.21 -5.87 21.35
CA ILE A 402 -6.44 -5.48 20.65
C ILE A 402 -6.33 -5.95 19.21
N GLY A 403 -7.37 -6.64 18.73
CA GLY A 403 -7.40 -7.25 17.41
C GLY A 403 -7.28 -6.23 16.28
N TYR A 404 -6.45 -6.50 15.28
CA TYR A 404 -6.21 -5.54 14.19
C TYR A 404 -7.47 -5.26 13.34
N SER A 405 -8.40 -6.22 13.20
CA SER A 405 -9.67 -5.98 12.51
C SER A 405 -10.60 -5.04 13.29
N GLN A 406 -10.52 -5.03 14.63
CA GLN A 406 -11.20 -4.03 15.46
C GLN A 406 -10.59 -2.64 15.23
N VAL A 407 -9.26 -2.53 15.21
CA VAL A 407 -8.57 -1.26 14.95
C VAL A 407 -8.90 -0.73 13.54
N ASP A 408 -8.88 -1.58 12.51
CA ASP A 408 -9.26 -1.25 11.12
C ASP A 408 -10.73 -0.81 11.01
N THR A 409 -11.63 -1.53 11.69
CA THR A 409 -13.07 -1.22 11.71
C THR A 409 -13.34 0.15 12.36
N MET A 410 -12.64 0.47 13.45
CA MET A 410 -12.74 1.76 14.14
C MET A 410 -12.07 2.88 13.33
N ALA A 411 -10.88 2.65 12.77
CA ALA A 411 -10.18 3.63 11.94
C ALA A 411 -11.04 4.04 10.73
N SER A 412 -11.72 3.06 10.12
CA SER A 412 -12.70 3.27 9.04
C SER A 412 -13.95 4.06 9.44
N LEU A 413 -14.26 4.22 10.74
CA LEU A 413 -15.35 5.08 11.23
C LEU A 413 -14.89 6.52 11.49
N TYR A 414 -13.58 6.76 11.53
CA TYR A 414 -12.94 8.06 11.71
C TYR A 414 -12.30 8.57 10.41
N ASP A 415 -12.61 7.95 9.26
CA ASP A 415 -11.98 8.19 7.96
C ASP A 415 -10.44 8.10 7.95
N ILE A 416 -9.88 7.24 8.81
CA ILE A 416 -8.44 6.95 8.88
C ILE A 416 -8.17 5.64 8.14
N HIS A 417 -7.44 5.71 7.03
CA HIS A 417 -7.13 4.55 6.20
C HIS A 417 -5.78 3.96 6.59
N VAL A 418 -5.80 2.86 7.35
CA VAL A 418 -4.62 2.08 7.77
C VAL A 418 -4.51 0.78 6.99
N ARG A 419 -3.49 -0.04 7.29
CA ARG A 419 -3.38 -1.40 6.77
C ARG A 419 -3.21 -2.43 7.87
N THR A 420 -3.71 -3.64 7.66
CA THR A 420 -3.59 -4.74 8.61
C THR A 420 -3.08 -6.07 8.02
N GLY A 421 -2.70 -7.00 8.89
CA GLY A 421 -2.20 -8.34 8.57
C GLY A 421 -0.68 -8.44 8.59
N CYS A 422 -0.09 -9.31 7.75
CA CYS A 422 1.37 -9.46 7.60
C CYS A 422 1.96 -8.71 6.39
N PHE A 423 1.20 -7.84 5.72
CA PHE A 423 1.66 -6.99 4.60
C PHE A 423 2.41 -7.72 3.47
N CYS A 424 2.07 -8.98 3.18
CA CYS A 424 2.81 -9.83 2.23
C CYS A 424 4.31 -9.96 2.57
N ASN A 425 4.66 -9.95 3.86
CA ASN A 425 6.00 -10.20 4.38
C ASN A 425 5.87 -11.08 5.63
N THR A 426 5.61 -12.37 5.40
CA THR A 426 5.35 -13.34 6.47
C THR A 426 6.58 -13.63 7.32
N GLY A 427 7.80 -13.50 6.78
CA GLY A 427 9.01 -13.76 7.55
C GLY A 427 9.27 -12.68 8.61
N ALA A 428 9.12 -11.40 8.25
CA ALA A 428 9.13 -10.32 9.24
C ALA A 428 7.97 -10.45 10.24
N CYS A 429 6.76 -10.73 9.75
CA CYS A 429 5.58 -10.94 10.59
C CYS A 429 5.82 -12.04 11.63
N GLN A 430 6.31 -13.21 11.22
CA GLN A 430 6.66 -14.31 12.12
C GLN A 430 7.76 -13.92 13.11
N SER A 431 8.78 -13.18 12.67
CA SER A 431 9.89 -12.77 13.53
C SER A 431 9.46 -11.76 14.60
N PHE A 432 8.74 -10.70 14.22
CA PHE A 432 8.29 -9.65 15.14
C PHE A 432 7.13 -10.09 16.05
N LEU A 433 6.25 -10.97 15.56
CA LEU A 433 5.12 -11.51 16.33
C LEU A 433 5.45 -12.83 17.04
N GLY A 434 6.68 -13.35 16.94
CA GLY A 434 7.09 -14.62 17.59
C GLY A 434 6.37 -15.88 17.09
N ILE A 435 5.78 -15.84 15.89
CA ILE A 435 4.93 -16.93 15.38
C ILE A 435 5.81 -18.03 14.76
N THR A 436 5.82 -19.20 15.39
CA THR A 436 6.60 -20.35 14.91
C THR A 436 6.07 -20.92 13.59
N ASN A 437 6.93 -21.62 12.84
CA ASN A 437 6.55 -22.33 11.62
C ASN A 437 5.51 -23.44 11.88
N GLU A 438 5.42 -23.96 13.10
CA GLU A 438 4.37 -24.91 13.48
C GLU A 438 3.03 -24.19 13.68
N GLN A 439 3.03 -23.07 14.40
CA GLN A 439 1.83 -22.27 14.64
C GLN A 439 1.24 -21.74 13.33
N MET A 440 2.07 -21.23 12.40
CA MET A 440 1.60 -20.81 11.07
C MET A 440 0.89 -21.94 10.31
N ARG A 441 1.40 -23.18 10.39
CA ARG A 441 0.77 -24.34 9.74
C ARG A 441 -0.53 -24.76 10.42
N LYS A 442 -0.57 -24.76 11.76
CA LYS A 442 -1.79 -25.03 12.54
C LYS A 442 -2.88 -24.01 12.24
N ASN A 443 -2.52 -22.72 12.25
CA ASN A 443 -3.45 -21.63 11.93
C ASN A 443 -4.05 -21.82 10.52
N LEU A 444 -3.21 -22.11 9.52
CA LEU A 444 -3.69 -22.38 8.15
C LEU A 444 -4.57 -23.64 8.06
N GLN A 445 -4.26 -24.71 8.81
CA GLN A 445 -5.08 -25.92 8.89
C GLN A 445 -6.44 -25.68 9.56
N ALA A 446 -6.52 -24.74 10.51
CA ALA A 446 -7.77 -24.23 11.09
C ALA A 446 -8.56 -23.31 10.13
N GLY A 447 -7.99 -22.98 8.96
CA GLY A 447 -8.60 -22.14 7.94
C GLY A 447 -8.20 -20.67 7.97
N HIS A 448 -7.27 -20.27 8.86
CA HIS A 448 -6.83 -18.88 8.97
C HIS A 448 -5.93 -18.47 7.80
N VAL A 449 -6.12 -17.25 7.33
CA VAL A 449 -5.34 -16.63 6.25
C VAL A 449 -4.91 -15.22 6.63
N CYS A 450 -3.77 -14.77 6.11
CA CYS A 450 -3.23 -13.45 6.42
C CYS A 450 -4.23 -12.33 6.08
N GLY A 451 -4.69 -11.58 7.08
CA GLY A 451 -5.66 -10.50 6.92
C GLY A 451 -7.12 -10.96 6.86
N ASP A 452 -7.43 -12.13 7.44
CA ASP A 452 -8.81 -12.46 7.81
C ASP A 452 -9.26 -11.68 9.06
N ARG A 453 -10.37 -12.10 9.68
CA ARG A 453 -10.90 -11.49 10.93
C ARG A 453 -10.47 -12.25 12.20
N VAL A 454 -9.50 -13.15 12.10
CA VAL A 454 -8.98 -13.93 13.24
C VAL A 454 -7.69 -13.28 13.70
N ASP A 455 -7.85 -12.16 14.39
CA ASP A 455 -6.74 -11.28 14.77
C ASP A 455 -5.78 -11.93 15.77
N THR A 456 -6.27 -12.86 16.58
CA THR A 456 -5.52 -13.57 17.62
C THR A 456 -5.86 -15.06 17.66
N VAL A 457 -4.85 -15.89 17.93
CA VAL A 457 -4.98 -17.33 18.22
C VAL A 457 -4.21 -17.61 19.51
N ASP A 458 -4.87 -18.20 20.50
CA ASP A 458 -4.30 -18.47 21.83
C ASP A 458 -3.69 -17.23 22.52
N GLY A 459 -4.24 -16.04 22.24
CA GLY A 459 -3.74 -14.75 22.73
C GLY A 459 -2.58 -14.15 21.90
N GLN A 460 -1.99 -14.91 20.98
CA GLN A 460 -0.95 -14.45 20.07
C GLN A 460 -1.57 -13.73 18.85
N PRO A 461 -1.11 -12.52 18.47
CA PRO A 461 -1.57 -11.88 17.23
C PRO A 461 -1.17 -12.67 15.98
N THR A 462 -2.08 -12.75 14.99
CA THR A 462 -1.83 -13.37 13.68
C THR A 462 -1.27 -12.40 12.63
N GLY A 463 -1.26 -11.11 12.96
CA GLY A 463 -0.89 -9.98 12.14
C GLY A 463 -0.95 -8.69 12.96
N SER A 464 -0.59 -7.56 12.34
CA SER A 464 -0.48 -6.27 13.02
C SER A 464 -1.17 -5.14 12.25
N VAL A 465 -1.10 -3.92 12.78
CA VAL A 465 -1.52 -2.68 12.12
C VAL A 465 -0.29 -1.94 11.62
N ARG A 466 -0.37 -1.35 10.43
CA ARG A 466 0.68 -0.52 9.84
C ARG A 466 0.10 0.81 9.38
N VAL A 467 0.73 1.88 9.83
CA VAL A 467 0.61 3.22 9.26
C VAL A 467 1.88 3.56 8.49
N SER A 468 1.74 4.35 7.43
CA SER A 468 2.81 4.70 6.52
C SER A 468 2.53 6.04 5.87
N PHE A 469 3.52 6.93 5.89
CA PHE A 469 3.39 8.32 5.47
C PHE A 469 3.99 8.54 4.08
N GLY A 470 3.38 9.42 3.29
CA GLY A 470 3.89 9.86 1.98
C GLY A 470 4.18 11.36 1.98
N TYR A 471 4.74 11.88 0.88
CA TYR A 471 5.08 13.31 0.77
C TYR A 471 3.88 14.27 0.80
N MET A 472 2.66 13.74 0.75
CA MET A 472 1.41 14.49 0.89
C MET A 472 0.76 14.35 2.28
N SER A 473 1.27 13.47 3.14
CA SER A 473 0.84 13.39 4.54
C SER A 473 1.32 14.61 5.32
N THR A 474 0.63 14.95 6.39
CA THR A 474 0.85 16.15 7.21
C THR A 474 1.02 15.83 8.69
N PHE A 475 1.43 16.81 9.51
CA PHE A 475 1.37 16.67 10.97
C PHE A 475 -0.07 16.54 11.48
N GLU A 476 -1.05 17.15 10.81
CA GLU A 476 -2.47 17.00 11.15
C GLU A 476 -2.95 15.55 11.01
N ASP A 477 -2.45 14.81 10.01
CA ASP A 477 -2.71 13.37 9.86
C ASP A 477 -2.14 12.55 11.02
N CYS A 478 -0.93 12.89 11.48
CA CYS A 478 -0.33 12.27 12.67
C CYS A 478 -1.16 12.57 13.92
N GLU A 479 -1.59 13.83 14.12
CA GLU A 479 -2.42 14.23 15.25
C GLU A 479 -3.80 13.58 15.24
N LYS A 480 -4.48 13.52 14.09
CA LYS A 480 -5.77 12.81 13.93
C LYS A 480 -5.63 11.35 14.30
N PHE A 481 -4.59 10.67 13.81
CA PHE A 481 -4.33 9.28 14.14
C PHE A 481 -4.02 9.06 15.64
N LEU A 482 -3.15 9.89 16.24
CA LEU A 482 -2.83 9.78 17.66
C LEU A 482 -4.03 10.10 18.56
N ARG A 483 -4.86 11.08 18.18
CA ARG A 483 -6.12 11.43 18.86
C ARG A 483 -7.12 10.29 18.78
N PHE A 484 -7.31 9.70 17.59
CA PHE A 484 -8.11 8.49 17.39
C PHE A 484 -7.67 7.35 18.31
N VAL A 485 -6.35 7.06 18.39
CA VAL A 485 -5.82 6.05 19.32
C VAL A 485 -6.16 6.41 20.77
N ALA A 486 -5.88 7.65 21.18
CA ALA A 486 -6.10 8.15 22.53
C ALA A 486 -7.59 8.16 22.94
N GLU A 487 -8.50 8.41 22.02
CA GLU A 487 -9.95 8.44 22.25
C GLU A 487 -10.58 7.04 22.26
N CYS A 488 -10.24 6.19 21.27
CA CYS A 488 -10.91 4.91 21.07
C CYS A 488 -10.33 3.76 21.91
N PHE A 489 -9.04 3.80 22.27
CA PHE A 489 -8.35 2.63 22.83
C PHE A 489 -7.65 2.88 24.17
N VAL A 490 -7.59 4.12 24.66
CA VAL A 490 -6.89 4.44 25.92
C VAL A 490 -7.86 4.68 27.07
N GLU A 491 -7.93 3.70 27.98
CA GLU A 491 -8.56 3.86 29.29
C GLU A 491 -8.02 5.10 30.02
N LYS A 492 -8.93 5.96 30.46
CA LYS A 492 -8.64 7.30 30.99
C LYS A 492 -8.19 7.26 32.46
N PRO A 493 -7.42 8.26 32.95
CA PRO A 493 -6.85 9.38 32.21
C PRO A 493 -5.79 8.94 31.20
N VAL A 494 -5.69 9.63 30.07
CA VAL A 494 -4.57 9.41 29.13
C VAL A 494 -3.29 9.90 29.80
N THR A 495 -2.28 9.04 29.88
CA THR A 495 -0.97 9.40 30.45
C THR A 495 0.13 9.24 29.40
N VAL A 496 1.29 9.85 29.66
CA VAL A 496 2.47 9.77 28.79
C VAL A 496 3.67 9.43 29.66
N ASP A 497 4.43 8.42 29.27
CA ASP A 497 5.74 8.11 29.84
C ASP A 497 6.75 9.21 29.46
N GLN A 498 6.87 10.19 30.35
CA GLN A 498 7.78 11.33 30.21
C GLN A 498 9.25 10.89 30.18
N VAL A 499 9.62 9.81 30.89
CA VAL A 499 11.01 9.31 30.91
C VAL A 499 11.37 8.72 29.56
N ARG A 500 10.47 7.91 28.98
CA ARG A 500 10.64 7.38 27.62
C ARG A 500 10.62 8.49 26.58
N LEU A 501 9.69 9.45 26.67
CA LEU A 501 9.60 10.56 25.72
C LEU A 501 10.88 11.39 25.73
N GLN A 502 11.38 11.78 26.91
CA GLN A 502 12.63 12.53 27.04
C GLN A 502 13.84 11.75 26.51
N LYS A 503 13.92 10.43 26.76
CA LYS A 503 14.97 9.58 26.19
C LYS A 503 14.95 9.60 24.65
N LEU A 504 13.77 9.55 24.04
CA LEU A 504 13.62 9.59 22.58
C LEU A 504 13.96 10.96 21.99
N ILE A 505 13.65 12.05 22.69
CA ILE A 505 14.08 13.42 22.33
C ILE A 505 15.62 13.50 22.36
N SER A 506 16.25 13.08 23.45
CA SER A 506 17.73 13.14 23.61
C SER A 506 18.49 12.29 22.59
N ALA A 507 17.96 11.12 22.20
CA ALA A 507 18.55 10.29 21.15
C ALA A 507 18.59 11.02 19.78
N SER A 508 17.64 11.92 19.52
CA SER A 508 17.64 12.78 18.32
C SER A 508 18.83 13.73 18.31
N ALA A 509 19.12 14.38 19.45
CA ALA A 509 20.18 15.37 19.55
C ALA A 509 21.57 14.71 19.41
N ALA A 510 21.76 13.54 20.02
CA ALA A 510 23.00 12.77 19.89
C ALA A 510 23.29 12.37 18.43
N SER A 511 22.28 11.94 17.67
CA SER A 511 22.45 11.56 16.26
C SER A 511 22.71 12.75 15.31
N GLN A 512 22.56 14.00 15.77
CA GLN A 512 22.85 15.21 14.99
C GLN A 512 24.25 15.78 15.26
N CYS A 513 24.96 15.31 16.30
CA CYS A 513 26.30 15.77 16.66
C CYS A 513 27.43 14.87 16.14
N SER A 514 27.50 14.67 14.82
CA SER A 514 28.69 14.15 14.13
C SER A 514 29.27 15.25 13.23
N PRO A 515 30.59 15.51 13.23
CA PRO A 515 31.12 16.78 12.74
C PRO A 515 31.39 16.82 11.23
N GLU A 516 30.86 17.85 10.56
CA GLU A 516 31.51 18.48 9.40
C GLU A 516 31.69 19.99 9.69
N ASP A 517 32.96 20.41 9.69
CA ASP A 517 33.52 21.77 9.60
C ASP A 517 33.27 22.87 10.69
N PRO A 518 34.22 23.84 10.83
CA PRO A 518 34.56 24.43 12.13
C PRO A 518 33.86 25.77 12.49
N PRO A 519 33.88 26.19 13.77
CA PRO A 519 32.94 27.17 14.30
C PRO A 519 33.39 28.65 14.23
N ILE A 520 32.42 29.54 14.16
CA ILE A 520 32.57 30.98 14.46
C ILE A 520 32.10 31.23 15.90
N ASN A 521 33.01 31.65 16.77
CA ASN A 521 32.73 32.01 18.17
C ASN A 521 32.05 33.39 18.28
N ILE A 522 30.96 33.49 19.06
CA ILE A 522 30.63 34.68 19.86
C ILE A 522 30.20 34.19 21.27
N THR A 523 30.62 34.93 22.30
CA THR A 523 30.69 34.50 23.70
C THR A 523 29.60 35.08 24.60
N ASN A 524 29.65 34.65 25.88
CA ASN A 524 28.92 35.16 27.06
C ASN A 524 27.50 34.59 27.24
N GLY A 525 27.04 34.19 28.42
CA GLY A 525 27.68 34.16 29.75
C GLY A 525 26.62 34.33 30.85
N GLY A 526 26.74 33.65 31.99
CA GLY A 526 25.80 33.81 33.12
C GLY A 526 25.71 32.58 34.04
N THR A 527 25.97 32.78 35.33
CA THR A 527 26.15 31.76 36.37
C THR A 527 24.91 31.66 37.31
N LEU A 528 24.97 30.75 38.30
CA LEU A 528 24.10 30.59 39.51
C LEU A 528 22.90 29.65 39.30
N GLY A 529 22.51 28.72 40.20
CA GLY A 529 23.02 28.18 41.49
C GLY A 529 22.11 26.99 41.89
N ALA A 530 22.56 25.88 42.52
CA ALA A 530 22.67 25.68 43.99
C ALA A 530 21.40 26.18 44.76
N GLU A 531 20.68 25.45 45.63
CA GLU A 531 20.88 24.23 46.46
C GLU A 531 19.47 23.70 46.90
N GLU A 532 19.16 22.39 46.98
CA GLU A 532 19.35 21.39 48.08
C GLU A 532 18.09 21.16 48.99
N ARG A 533 17.90 19.90 49.46
CA ARG A 533 17.01 19.41 50.56
C ARG A 533 15.48 19.36 50.34
N ALA A 534 14.73 18.47 51.00
CA ALA A 534 15.02 17.15 51.62
C ALA A 534 13.70 16.39 51.90
N GLU A 535 13.80 15.06 52.01
CA GLU A 535 12.77 14.12 52.49
C GLU A 535 12.53 14.24 54.03
N PRO A 536 11.50 13.62 54.69
CA PRO A 536 11.31 12.16 54.69
C PRO A 536 9.92 11.52 55.00
N THR A 537 9.78 10.24 54.61
CA THR A 537 9.10 9.09 55.28
C THR A 537 7.77 9.22 56.06
N HIS A 538 6.77 8.33 55.78
CA HIS A 538 6.53 7.11 56.60
C HIS A 538 5.41 6.15 56.12
N ALA A 539 5.74 4.84 56.13
CA ALA A 539 4.96 3.62 56.45
C ALA A 539 3.46 3.40 56.05
N SER A 540 3.23 2.25 55.41
CA SER A 540 1.93 1.54 55.21
C SER A 540 1.45 0.80 56.49
N PRO A 541 0.24 0.19 56.53
CA PRO A 541 0.08 -1.18 55.99
C PRO A 541 -1.30 -1.56 55.36
N ARG A 542 -1.30 -2.76 54.75
CA ARG A 542 -2.36 -3.42 53.96
C ARG A 542 -3.58 -3.90 54.76
N ARG A 543 -4.71 -4.14 54.08
CA ARG A 543 -5.49 -5.40 54.20
C ARG A 543 -6.34 -5.72 52.97
N SER A 544 -6.73 -6.99 52.85
CA SER A 544 -7.26 -7.66 51.64
C SER A 544 -8.68 -8.20 51.83
N GLY A 545 -9.40 -8.46 50.72
CA GLY A 545 -10.64 -9.24 50.71
C GLY A 545 -11.13 -9.59 49.30
N GLN A 546 -11.25 -10.88 48.98
CA GLN A 546 -11.90 -11.43 47.77
C GLN A 546 -13.26 -12.04 48.14
N ARG A 547 -14.23 -12.06 47.21
CA ARG A 547 -14.92 -13.32 46.78
C ARG A 547 -15.87 -13.15 45.58
N GLU A 548 -16.38 -14.27 45.08
CA GLU A 548 -16.75 -14.50 43.68
C GLU A 548 -18.27 -14.61 43.37
N SER A 549 -18.59 -14.30 42.10
CA SER A 549 -19.59 -14.89 41.18
C SER A 549 -20.90 -15.54 41.67
N LYS A 550 -21.98 -15.30 40.89
CA LYS A 550 -22.82 -16.36 40.29
C LYS A 550 -23.60 -15.84 39.08
N THR A 551 -23.68 -16.63 38.02
CA THR A 551 -24.47 -16.38 36.79
C THR A 551 -25.79 -17.14 36.81
N GLN A 552 -26.84 -16.54 36.25
CA GLN A 552 -28.16 -17.13 36.06
C GLN A 552 -28.66 -16.71 34.68
N TRP A 553 -29.14 -17.65 33.86
CA TRP A 553 -29.63 -17.36 32.50
C TRP A 553 -31.12 -17.00 32.55
N GLU A 554 -31.46 -15.81 32.07
CA GLU A 554 -32.83 -15.30 31.99
C GLU A 554 -33.55 -15.79 30.73
N ALA A 555 -34.89 -15.85 30.78
CA ALA A 555 -35.72 -16.22 29.64
C ALA A 555 -35.91 -15.02 28.70
N TYR A 556 -35.46 -15.15 27.45
CA TYR A 556 -35.54 -14.07 26.46
C TYR A 556 -36.98 -13.88 25.92
N THR A 557 -37.45 -12.64 25.92
CA THR A 557 -38.70 -12.23 25.28
C THR A 557 -38.39 -11.45 23.99
N LEU A 558 -39.01 -11.83 22.87
CA LEU A 558 -38.90 -11.08 21.62
C LEU A 558 -39.79 -9.82 21.70
N THR A 559 -39.18 -8.64 21.61
CA THR A 559 -39.92 -7.37 21.72
C THR A 559 -40.34 -6.81 20.36
N ASN A 560 -39.49 -6.90 19.34
CA ASN A 560 -39.69 -6.29 18.02
C ASN A 560 -39.02 -7.15 16.94
N ILE A 561 -39.52 -7.09 15.70
CA ILE A 561 -38.88 -7.69 14.53
C ILE A 561 -38.53 -6.56 13.56
N TYR A 562 -37.29 -6.51 13.11
CA TYR A 562 -36.81 -5.53 12.14
C TYR A 562 -36.26 -6.21 10.89
N ILE A 563 -36.70 -5.73 9.74
CA ILE A 563 -36.30 -6.20 8.41
C ILE A 563 -35.49 -5.08 7.74
N TYR A 564 -34.50 -5.45 6.95
CA TYR A 564 -33.70 -4.52 6.17
C TYR A 564 -33.71 -4.91 4.69
N PRO A 565 -34.80 -4.63 3.96
CA PRO A 565 -34.96 -5.09 2.58
C PRO A 565 -33.79 -4.67 1.69
N ILE A 566 -33.40 -3.40 1.77
CA ILE A 566 -32.18 -2.89 1.13
C ILE A 566 -31.05 -2.87 2.17
N LYS A 567 -29.90 -3.45 1.80
CA LYS A 567 -28.65 -3.36 2.57
C LYS A 567 -28.29 -1.90 2.84
N SER A 568 -27.86 -1.63 4.08
CA SER A 568 -27.47 -0.29 4.56
C SER A 568 -28.55 0.81 4.55
N CYS A 569 -29.80 0.48 4.23
CA CYS A 569 -30.93 1.38 4.43
C CYS A 569 -31.57 1.20 5.82
N GLY A 570 -32.48 2.10 6.19
CA GLY A 570 -33.16 2.07 7.48
C GLY A 570 -34.03 0.82 7.69
N ALA A 571 -34.22 0.46 8.96
CA ALA A 571 -35.05 -0.69 9.36
C ALA A 571 -36.53 -0.49 9.02
N PHE A 572 -37.18 -1.60 8.67
CA PHE A 572 -38.63 -1.76 8.55
C PHE A 572 -39.11 -2.64 9.70
N GLU A 573 -39.80 -2.05 10.68
CA GLU A 573 -40.35 -2.77 11.83
C GLU A 573 -41.66 -3.49 11.46
N VAL A 574 -41.82 -4.71 11.99
CA VAL A 574 -42.99 -5.57 11.80
C VAL A 574 -43.33 -6.34 13.09
N HIS A 575 -44.59 -6.75 13.24
CA HIS A 575 -45.03 -7.54 14.40
C HIS A 575 -45.04 -9.05 14.11
N ASP A 576 -45.33 -9.42 12.87
CA ASP A 576 -45.21 -10.77 12.32
C ASP A 576 -44.62 -10.69 10.90
N TRP A 577 -44.02 -11.77 10.42
CA TRP A 577 -43.50 -11.81 9.06
C TRP A 577 -43.32 -13.24 8.51
N PRO A 578 -43.58 -13.50 7.22
CA PRO A 578 -43.31 -14.79 6.60
C PRO A 578 -41.82 -15.13 6.54
N LEU A 579 -41.51 -16.41 6.73
CA LEU A 579 -40.19 -16.98 6.47
C LEU A 579 -40.09 -17.46 5.02
N GLY A 580 -39.01 -17.07 4.33
CA GLY A 580 -38.59 -17.64 3.06
C GLY A 580 -37.39 -18.60 3.24
N PRO A 581 -36.85 -19.16 2.13
CA PRO A 581 -35.74 -20.13 2.19
C PRO A 581 -34.44 -19.63 2.83
N LEU A 582 -34.27 -18.30 2.96
CA LEU A 582 -33.06 -17.65 3.46
C LEU A 582 -33.23 -16.96 4.82
N GLY A 583 -34.42 -17.03 5.44
CA GLY A 583 -34.75 -16.31 6.68
C GLY A 583 -36.05 -15.52 6.55
N LEU A 584 -36.14 -14.33 7.15
CA LEU A 584 -37.28 -13.42 6.96
C LEU A 584 -37.42 -13.07 5.47
N LEU A 585 -38.61 -13.26 4.91
CA LEU A 585 -38.84 -13.07 3.48
C LEU A 585 -38.50 -11.64 3.05
N TYR A 586 -37.79 -11.47 1.93
CA TYR A 586 -37.33 -10.17 1.44
C TYR A 586 -36.31 -9.41 2.32
N ASP A 587 -35.85 -9.96 3.44
CA ASP A 587 -34.73 -9.37 4.18
C ASP A 587 -33.43 -9.41 3.34
N ARG A 588 -32.62 -8.35 3.43
CA ARG A 588 -31.33 -8.15 2.73
C ARG A 588 -31.32 -8.49 1.23
N SER A 589 -32.49 -8.47 0.57
CA SER A 589 -32.67 -8.94 -0.81
C SER A 589 -32.24 -7.92 -1.88
N TRP A 590 -32.02 -6.66 -1.49
CA TRP A 590 -31.55 -5.57 -2.36
C TRP A 590 -30.30 -4.88 -1.80
N MET A 591 -29.59 -4.16 -2.67
CA MET A 591 -28.53 -3.24 -2.30
C MET A 591 -28.40 -2.10 -3.32
N VAL A 592 -27.80 -0.98 -2.90
CA VAL A 592 -27.46 0.12 -3.81
C VAL A 592 -26.02 -0.05 -4.30
N VAL A 593 -25.78 0.23 -5.59
CA VAL A 593 -24.44 0.29 -6.21
C VAL A 593 -24.22 1.64 -6.86
N ASN A 594 -22.98 2.13 -6.92
CA ASN A 594 -22.65 3.33 -7.70
C ASN A 594 -22.54 3.02 -9.21
N GLY A 595 -22.30 4.05 -10.03
CA GLY A 595 -22.12 3.93 -11.49
C GLY A 595 -21.00 2.98 -11.94
N ASN A 596 -20.09 2.58 -11.05
CA ASN A 596 -19.04 1.58 -11.32
C ASN A 596 -19.43 0.15 -10.86
N GLY A 597 -20.68 -0.08 -10.48
CA GLY A 597 -21.18 -1.38 -9.99
C GLY A 597 -20.69 -1.76 -8.59
N VAL A 598 -20.11 -0.83 -7.83
CA VAL A 598 -19.58 -1.07 -6.49
C VAL A 598 -20.66 -0.79 -5.44
N ASN A 599 -20.86 -1.72 -4.50
CA ASN A 599 -21.81 -1.60 -3.40
C ASN A 599 -21.57 -0.31 -2.57
N LEU A 600 -22.64 0.47 -2.40
CA LEU A 600 -22.70 1.58 -1.45
C LEU A 600 -23.23 1.05 -0.11
N GLY A 601 -22.37 1.12 0.91
CA GLY A 601 -22.72 0.81 2.30
C GLY A 601 -22.76 2.07 3.14
N GLN A 602 -23.48 2.02 4.27
CA GLN A 602 -23.73 3.17 5.15
C GLN A 602 -22.46 3.86 5.67
N LYS A 603 -21.32 3.14 5.76
CA LYS A 603 -20.02 3.74 6.10
C LYS A 603 -19.45 4.67 5.03
N ARG A 604 -19.82 4.50 3.76
CA ARG A 604 -19.41 5.34 2.62
C ARG A 604 -20.46 6.36 2.23
N GLU A 605 -21.72 6.06 2.50
CA GLU A 605 -22.86 6.92 2.21
C GLU A 605 -23.84 6.85 3.40
N PRO A 606 -23.62 7.64 4.46
CA PRO A 606 -24.45 7.61 5.66
C PRO A 606 -25.91 7.92 5.38
N ARG A 607 -26.21 8.71 4.32
CA ARG A 607 -27.56 9.13 3.96
C ARG A 607 -28.46 7.96 3.58
N LEU A 608 -27.90 6.79 3.23
CA LEU A 608 -28.68 5.55 3.06
C LEU A 608 -29.54 5.21 4.28
N CYS A 609 -29.13 5.56 5.51
CA CYS A 609 -29.93 5.30 6.72
C CYS A 609 -31.27 6.09 6.76
N LEU A 610 -31.36 7.18 5.98
CA LEU A 610 -32.55 8.01 5.83
C LEU A 610 -33.53 7.41 4.81
N VAL A 611 -33.07 6.51 3.93
CA VAL A 611 -33.93 5.74 3.03
C VAL A 611 -34.67 4.69 3.87
N ARG A 612 -36.00 4.77 3.87
CA ARG A 612 -36.92 3.90 4.61
C ARG A 612 -37.64 2.97 3.63
N PRO A 613 -37.07 1.78 3.33
CA PRO A 613 -37.76 0.75 2.56
C PRO A 613 -38.95 0.19 3.36
N GLN A 614 -40.07 -0.09 2.69
CA GLN A 614 -41.21 -0.82 3.24
C GLN A 614 -41.68 -1.86 2.23
N VAL A 615 -41.71 -3.13 2.65
CA VAL A 615 -42.20 -4.23 1.80
C VAL A 615 -43.71 -4.36 1.98
N HIS A 616 -44.47 -4.15 0.92
CA HIS A 616 -45.92 -4.29 0.89
C HIS A 616 -46.30 -5.55 0.08
N LEU A 617 -46.41 -6.68 0.79
CA LEU A 617 -46.72 -7.99 0.24
C LEU A 617 -48.03 -8.02 -0.58
N PRO A 618 -49.18 -7.45 -0.11
CA PRO A 618 -50.45 -7.57 -0.83
C PRO A 618 -50.45 -6.93 -2.22
N SER A 619 -49.69 -5.85 -2.43
CA SER A 619 -49.56 -5.20 -3.75
C SER A 619 -48.28 -5.59 -4.50
N ASN A 620 -47.51 -6.57 -4.00
CA ASN A 620 -46.23 -7.00 -4.57
C ASN A 620 -45.25 -5.83 -4.83
N LYS A 621 -45.13 -4.86 -3.90
CA LYS A 621 -44.28 -3.65 -4.05
C LYS A 621 -43.33 -3.42 -2.87
N LEU A 622 -42.12 -2.94 -3.17
CA LEU A 622 -41.17 -2.31 -2.25
C LEU A 622 -41.34 -0.79 -2.39
N LEU A 623 -41.75 -0.11 -1.32
CA LEU A 623 -41.91 1.34 -1.29
C LEU A 623 -40.65 1.98 -0.69
N LEU A 624 -40.08 3.00 -1.34
CA LEU A 624 -38.94 3.75 -0.81
C LEU A 624 -39.36 5.17 -0.47
N ARG A 625 -38.96 5.62 0.72
CA ARG A 625 -39.19 6.98 1.23
C ARG A 625 -37.90 7.56 1.77
N ALA A 626 -37.67 8.85 1.58
CA ALA A 626 -36.57 9.59 2.19
C ALA A 626 -37.00 11.05 2.44
N PRO A 627 -36.37 11.77 3.39
CA PRO A 627 -36.70 13.17 3.64
C PRO A 627 -36.53 14.04 2.38
N GLY A 628 -37.55 14.80 2.03
CA GLY A 628 -37.55 15.68 0.85
C GLY A 628 -37.77 14.99 -0.51
N MET A 629 -38.08 13.69 -0.53
CA MET A 629 -38.33 12.91 -1.74
C MET A 629 -39.76 12.35 -1.76
N ASP A 630 -40.40 12.32 -2.94
CA ASP A 630 -41.65 11.59 -3.15
C ASP A 630 -41.47 10.08 -2.97
N THR A 631 -42.56 9.36 -2.66
CA THR A 631 -42.51 7.90 -2.46
C THR A 631 -42.52 7.16 -3.80
N ILE A 632 -41.48 6.40 -4.10
CA ILE A 632 -41.46 5.51 -5.29
C ILE A 632 -41.82 4.06 -4.94
N SER A 633 -42.25 3.29 -5.94
CA SER A 633 -42.62 1.87 -5.78
C SER A 633 -41.91 0.96 -6.77
N VAL A 634 -41.11 0.03 -6.27
CA VAL A 634 -40.37 -0.98 -7.04
C VAL A 634 -41.10 -2.33 -6.96
N PRO A 635 -41.31 -3.08 -8.05
CA PRO A 635 -41.95 -4.41 -7.98
C PRO A 635 -41.15 -5.45 -7.18
N LEU A 636 -41.82 -6.24 -6.33
CA LEU A 636 -41.21 -7.37 -5.59
C LEU A 636 -40.99 -8.60 -6.47
N LYS A 637 -41.50 -8.62 -7.71
CA LYS A 637 -41.23 -9.62 -8.76
C LYS A 637 -41.33 -8.92 -10.12
N ASN A 638 -40.31 -9.02 -10.96
CA ASN A 638 -40.36 -8.53 -12.34
C ASN A 638 -40.92 -9.66 -13.22
N ASN A 639 -41.97 -9.38 -13.98
CA ASN A 639 -42.58 -10.32 -14.94
C ASN A 639 -42.02 -10.17 -16.38
N THR A 640 -41.03 -9.29 -16.59
CA THR A 640 -40.50 -8.92 -17.90
C THR A 640 -39.12 -9.51 -18.15
N GLN A 641 -38.97 -10.24 -19.25
CA GLN A 641 -37.80 -11.08 -19.60
C GLN A 641 -36.58 -10.30 -20.13
N THR A 642 -36.28 -9.11 -19.60
CA THR A 642 -35.08 -8.34 -19.94
C THR A 642 -34.01 -8.54 -18.88
N HIS A 643 -33.30 -9.66 -18.96
CA HIS A 643 -32.18 -9.99 -18.07
C HIS A 643 -30.92 -9.20 -18.45
N GLU A 644 -30.84 -7.93 -18.06
CA GLU A 644 -29.54 -7.25 -17.94
C GLU A 644 -28.83 -7.74 -16.68
N SER A 645 -27.97 -8.73 -16.83
CA SER A 645 -27.19 -9.32 -15.75
C SER A 645 -26.05 -8.39 -15.32
N TYR A 646 -26.23 -7.66 -14.21
CA TYR A 646 -25.13 -6.88 -13.63
C TYR A 646 -24.16 -7.80 -12.89
N GLN A 647 -22.89 -7.79 -13.31
CA GLN A 647 -21.80 -8.45 -12.59
C GLN A 647 -21.35 -7.58 -11.42
N VAL A 648 -21.95 -7.80 -10.25
CA VAL A 648 -21.70 -6.98 -9.06
C VAL A 648 -20.42 -7.45 -8.37
N CYS A 649 -19.42 -6.58 -8.37
CA CYS A 649 -18.18 -6.81 -7.64
C CYS A 649 -18.40 -6.47 -6.16
N GLN A 650 -18.73 -7.48 -5.34
CA GLN A 650 -18.54 -7.33 -3.89
C GLN A 650 -17.05 -7.06 -3.61
N SER A 651 -16.79 -6.19 -2.64
CA SER A 651 -15.45 -5.74 -2.24
C SER A 651 -14.41 -6.88 -2.14
N LYS A 652 -13.12 -6.55 -2.36
CA LYS A 652 -11.91 -7.41 -2.36
C LYS A 652 -11.75 -8.42 -1.20
N VAL A 653 -12.65 -8.44 -0.22
CA VAL A 653 -12.63 -9.27 0.99
C VAL A 653 -13.57 -10.49 0.91
N CYS A 654 -14.49 -10.56 -0.06
CA CYS A 654 -15.27 -11.78 -0.32
C CYS A 654 -15.52 -11.95 -1.83
N GLY A 655 -14.74 -12.83 -2.47
CA GLY A 655 -14.73 -13.03 -3.93
C GLY A 655 -15.95 -13.76 -4.52
N ASP A 656 -17.07 -13.82 -3.79
CA ASP A 656 -18.30 -14.44 -4.26
C ASP A 656 -18.97 -13.50 -5.28
N ARG A 657 -18.94 -13.88 -6.56
CA ARG A 657 -19.69 -13.20 -7.62
C ARG A 657 -21.17 -13.51 -7.45
N VAL A 658 -22.00 -12.48 -7.32
CA VAL A 658 -23.45 -12.63 -7.17
C VAL A 658 -24.14 -12.10 -8.42
N GLU A 659 -24.96 -12.92 -9.05
CA GLU A 659 -25.88 -12.46 -10.10
C GLU A 659 -26.97 -11.60 -9.48
N ALA A 660 -27.07 -10.36 -9.94
CA ALA A 660 -28.05 -9.40 -9.50
C ALA A 660 -28.87 -8.86 -10.68
N VAL A 661 -30.14 -8.58 -10.40
CA VAL A 661 -31.10 -8.03 -11.35
C VAL A 661 -31.30 -6.54 -11.02
N ASP A 662 -31.26 -5.70 -12.04
CA ASP A 662 -31.54 -4.27 -11.93
C ASP A 662 -33.02 -4.02 -11.61
N CYS A 663 -33.30 -3.02 -10.77
CA CYS A 663 -34.65 -2.60 -10.40
C CYS A 663 -35.21 -1.46 -11.27
N GLY A 664 -34.45 -0.98 -12.26
CA GLY A 664 -34.90 -0.04 -13.29
C GLY A 664 -34.50 1.41 -13.06
N ASP A 665 -34.56 2.20 -14.13
CA ASP A 665 -34.06 3.58 -14.16
C ASP A 665 -34.82 4.54 -13.24
N GLU A 666 -36.09 4.30 -12.96
CA GLU A 666 -36.88 5.09 -12.00
C GLU A 666 -36.30 4.99 -10.58
N ALA A 667 -35.93 3.78 -10.14
CA ALA A 667 -35.28 3.56 -8.85
C ALA A 667 -33.83 4.09 -8.84
N ALA A 668 -33.13 4.02 -9.99
CA ALA A 668 -31.80 4.58 -10.15
C ALA A 668 -31.79 6.12 -10.07
N SER A 669 -32.71 6.80 -10.77
CA SER A 669 -32.85 8.26 -10.71
C SER A 669 -33.17 8.68 -9.28
N TRP A 670 -34.22 8.13 -8.67
CA TRP A 670 -34.63 8.52 -7.32
C TRP A 670 -33.51 8.38 -6.28
N LEU A 671 -32.74 7.29 -6.33
CA LEU A 671 -31.58 7.11 -5.45
C LEU A 671 -30.44 8.06 -5.81
N SER A 672 -30.20 8.34 -7.09
CA SER A 672 -29.13 9.25 -7.54
C SER A 672 -29.43 10.69 -7.17
N ASP A 673 -30.68 11.12 -7.36
CA ASP A 673 -31.21 12.43 -7.00
C ASP A 673 -31.15 12.62 -5.48
N PHE A 674 -31.56 11.60 -4.70
CA PHE A 674 -31.43 11.66 -3.26
C PHE A 674 -29.97 11.71 -2.81
N LEU A 675 -29.12 10.77 -3.24
CA LEU A 675 -27.74 10.63 -2.74
C LEU A 675 -26.77 11.66 -3.33
N GLY A 676 -27.10 12.31 -4.44
CA GLY A 676 -26.24 13.28 -5.13
C GLY A 676 -25.11 12.64 -5.97
N GLN A 677 -25.22 11.35 -6.27
CA GLN A 677 -24.23 10.59 -7.05
C GLN A 677 -24.90 9.49 -7.89
N PRO A 678 -24.41 9.19 -9.12
CA PRO A 678 -24.98 8.14 -9.96
C PRO A 678 -24.96 6.77 -9.27
N CYS A 679 -26.13 6.19 -9.05
CA CYS A 679 -26.31 4.91 -8.40
C CYS A 679 -27.55 4.16 -8.91
N ARG A 680 -27.60 2.84 -8.67
CA ARG A 680 -28.66 1.94 -9.12
C ARG A 680 -29.08 1.01 -7.99
N LEU A 681 -30.36 0.66 -7.95
CA LEU A 681 -30.89 -0.35 -7.04
C LEU A 681 -30.82 -1.73 -7.71
N ILE A 682 -30.16 -2.68 -7.06
CA ILE A 682 -30.03 -4.04 -7.56
C ILE A 682 -30.57 -5.05 -6.55
N ARG A 683 -31.01 -6.20 -7.05
CA ARG A 683 -31.63 -7.27 -6.28
C ARG A 683 -30.89 -8.58 -6.48
N GLN A 684 -30.73 -9.39 -5.43
CA GLN A 684 -30.19 -10.75 -5.56
C GLN A 684 -31.12 -11.64 -6.40
N SER A 685 -30.55 -12.43 -7.32
CA SER A 685 -31.29 -13.43 -8.09
C SER A 685 -31.94 -14.49 -7.17
N PRO A 686 -33.23 -14.85 -7.37
CA PRO A 686 -33.91 -15.85 -6.54
C PRO A 686 -33.34 -17.27 -6.70
N ASP A 687 -32.66 -17.57 -7.81
CA ASP A 687 -32.12 -18.90 -8.12
C ASP A 687 -30.69 -19.13 -7.57
N PHE A 688 -30.16 -18.19 -6.77
CA PHE A 688 -28.79 -18.25 -6.25
C PHE A 688 -28.61 -19.31 -5.16
N THR A 689 -28.15 -20.51 -5.53
CA THR A 689 -27.64 -21.52 -4.60
C THR A 689 -26.16 -21.28 -4.26
N ARG A 690 -25.84 -21.06 -2.97
CA ARG A 690 -24.45 -20.96 -2.51
C ARG A 690 -23.84 -22.35 -2.33
N ASP A 691 -22.84 -22.69 -3.12
CA ASP A 691 -22.09 -23.95 -3.01
C ASP A 691 -21.26 -24.01 -1.71
N GLY A 692 -21.90 -24.46 -0.63
CA GLY A 692 -21.20 -24.81 0.60
C GLY A 692 -20.30 -26.01 0.38
N LYS A 693 -18.97 -25.84 0.50
CA LYS A 693 -17.96 -26.91 0.39
C LYS A 693 -18.35 -28.12 1.24
N LYS A 694 -18.89 -29.18 0.60
CA LYS A 694 -19.13 -30.47 1.24
C LYS A 694 -17.79 -31.04 1.72
N ARG A 695 -17.66 -31.28 3.03
CA ARG A 695 -16.56 -32.06 3.60
C ARG A 695 -16.56 -33.46 2.97
N LEU A 696 -15.51 -33.78 2.24
CA LEU A 696 -15.19 -35.16 1.86
C LEU A 696 -14.73 -35.92 3.11
N SER A 697 -15.67 -36.53 3.83
CA SER A 697 -15.38 -37.50 4.88
C SER A 697 -15.23 -38.89 4.28
N GLY A 698 -14.01 -39.40 4.17
CA GLY A 698 -13.77 -40.82 3.85
C GLY A 698 -14.02 -41.72 5.07
N GLY A 699 -14.68 -42.87 4.88
CA GLY A 699 -14.77 -43.92 5.90
C GLY A 699 -16.07 -44.74 5.98
N ARG A 700 -16.12 -45.84 5.22
CA ARG A 700 -16.86 -47.12 5.47
C ARG A 700 -18.19 -47.15 6.28
N THR A 701 -19.28 -47.39 5.53
CA THR A 701 -20.36 -48.40 5.76
C THR A 701 -21.10 -48.58 7.11
N THR A 702 -22.44 -48.41 7.03
CA THR A 702 -23.55 -49.05 7.80
C THR A 702 -23.66 -48.75 9.31
N ARG A 703 -24.75 -48.15 9.84
CA ARG A 703 -26.17 -48.61 9.81
C ARG A 703 -27.16 -47.46 10.12
N ARG A 704 -28.48 -47.69 9.95
CA ARG A 704 -29.59 -46.71 10.14
C ARG A 704 -29.69 -46.09 11.54
N ALA A 705 -29.93 -44.78 11.62
CA ALA A 705 -30.77 -44.11 12.63
C ALA A 705 -31.38 -42.82 12.02
N THR A 706 -32.46 -42.31 12.59
CA THR A 706 -33.35 -41.28 12.00
C THR A 706 -33.17 -39.86 12.56
N SER A 707 -33.68 -38.88 11.80
CA SER A 707 -34.17 -37.54 12.20
C SER A 707 -33.24 -36.31 12.19
N SER A 708 -33.86 -35.18 11.79
CA SER A 708 -33.43 -33.77 11.86
C SER A 708 -32.14 -33.33 11.16
N SER A 709 -32.27 -32.79 9.95
CA SER A 709 -31.28 -31.88 9.35
C SER A 709 -31.53 -30.44 9.83
N THR A 710 -30.83 -29.99 10.87
CA THR A 710 -30.79 -28.58 11.25
C THR A 710 -29.94 -27.78 10.26
N HIS A 711 -30.57 -26.94 9.43
CA HIS A 711 -29.85 -25.95 8.64
C HIS A 711 -29.25 -24.89 9.58
N ARG A 712 -27.92 -24.91 9.75
CA ARG A 712 -27.18 -23.82 10.40
C ARG A 712 -27.04 -22.64 9.44
N THR A 713 -27.88 -21.63 9.59
CA THR A 713 -27.62 -20.27 9.10
C THR A 713 -26.50 -19.66 9.94
N SER A 714 -25.37 -19.34 9.31
CA SER A 714 -24.28 -18.58 9.93
C SER A 714 -23.82 -17.45 9.02
N LEU A 715 -24.56 -16.35 9.03
CA LEU A 715 -24.13 -15.06 8.52
C LEU A 715 -24.44 -13.99 9.57
N VAL A 716 -23.44 -13.74 10.42
CA VAL A 716 -23.17 -12.56 11.25
C VAL A 716 -24.38 -11.88 11.90
N ALA A 717 -24.43 -11.99 13.23
CA ALA A 717 -25.38 -11.26 14.07
C ALA A 717 -25.28 -9.73 13.90
N SER A 718 -26.38 -9.05 14.21
CA SER A 718 -26.56 -7.60 14.18
C SER A 718 -25.48 -6.81 14.91
N GLU A 719 -25.02 -5.72 14.28
CA GLU A 719 -24.59 -4.52 14.99
C GLU A 719 -25.83 -3.98 15.77
N PRO A 720 -25.78 -3.83 17.10
CA PRO A 720 -26.79 -3.07 17.83
C PRO A 720 -26.63 -1.56 17.56
N ILE A 721 -27.71 -0.80 17.80
CA ILE A 721 -27.79 0.66 17.70
C ILE A 721 -26.91 1.33 18.76
#